data_AF-A0A318HIK6-F1
#
_entry.id   AF-A0A318HIK6-F1
#
_cell.length_a   1.000
_cell.length_b   1.000
_cell.length_c   1.000
_cell.angle_alpha   90.00
_cell.angle_beta   90.00
_cell.angle_gamma   90.00
#
_symmetry.space_group_name_H-M   'P 1'
#
loop_
_entity.id
_entity.type
_entity.pdbx_description
1 polymer ?
#
loop_
_entity_poly.entity_id
_entity_poly.type
_entity_poly.pdbx_seq_one_letter_code
_entity_poly.pdbx_strand_id
1 'polypeptide(L)'
;MLSVPHLDREFDYLVSAEQSDDAQPGVRVRVRFHGRLVDAFVLERRSDTDHIGKLGWLDRVVSAEPVLTPEVRRLVDAVAARYAGTRADVLRLAVPPRHANVEKQAAPEPGPMSVKPVETAGWSSYGRGEQFLAALSDGRAARAVWQALPGEQWTDRISEAAAVTVNSGRGVLAILPDQRDVDALYATAIRYIDEEAVVALSAGLGPAQRYRRWLSVLRGGARMVIGTRSAAFAPVADLGLVMVWDDGDDTLAEPRAPYPHAREVAMLRAHQLRCAALIGGYARTAEAQALVRSRWAHDLVAARPVVRARSPRVVALDDSGHEQERDPAARTARLPSVALRAARTALQAGLPVLVQVPRRGYVPSLACARCRTIARCRHCTGPLSLPDRDIAGAVCRWCGREESALRCARCGSEAVRAVVVGARRTAEELGKALPGISVITSGGDAMVSAVPAEPAVVVATPGAEPVAAGGYGAALLLDGWALLGRQDLRAAEDTLRRWMAAAALVRPRGDGGTVAVVAESVIPTVQSLIRWDPVGHADLEFDARAEVGLPPAVHIAAIDGVPVAVNALLDIAELPDTAQLLGPVDLPSGARRPPGLAADTPVSRMLVRVPRDGGLMLAAALRKATGVLSARHDQQPTRVQIDPLHIG
;
A
#
# COMPACT_ATOMS: atom_id res chain seq x y z
N MET A 1 -1.16 -28.06 2.92
CA MET A 1 -0.17 -27.47 3.85
C MET A 1 -0.82 -27.23 5.19
N LEU A 2 -0.09 -27.53 6.26
CA LEU A 2 -0.54 -27.32 7.63
C LEU A 2 -0.16 -25.89 8.04
N SER A 3 -1.15 -25.04 8.28
CA SER A 3 -0.95 -23.65 8.73
C SER A 3 -0.93 -23.52 10.26
N VAL A 4 -0.66 -24.63 10.96
CA VAL A 4 -0.73 -24.68 12.42
C VAL A 4 0.64 -24.33 13.00
N PRO A 5 0.76 -23.27 13.83
CA PRO A 5 2.06 -22.76 14.29
C PRO A 5 2.99 -23.79 14.92
N HIS A 6 2.50 -24.68 15.77
CA HIS A 6 3.32 -25.71 16.42
C HIS A 6 3.83 -26.82 15.46
N LEU A 7 3.33 -26.84 14.22
CA LEU A 7 3.74 -27.77 13.17
C LEU A 7 4.62 -27.10 12.10
N ASP A 8 5.07 -25.85 12.30
CA ASP A 8 5.95 -25.14 11.37
C ASP A 8 7.41 -25.60 11.48
N ARG A 9 7.61 -26.88 11.17
CA ARG A 9 8.90 -27.57 11.13
C ARG A 9 8.95 -28.51 9.92
N GLU A 10 10.13 -29.03 9.66
CA GLU A 10 10.36 -30.01 8.60
C GLU A 10 9.96 -31.41 9.07
N PHE A 11 9.57 -32.26 8.12
CA PHE A 11 9.12 -33.63 8.38
C PHE A 11 9.72 -34.56 7.34
N ASP A 12 10.29 -35.67 7.81
CA ASP A 12 11.02 -36.62 6.98
C ASP A 12 10.09 -37.74 6.49
N TYR A 13 10.21 -38.07 5.21
CA TYR A 13 9.43 -39.12 4.55
C TYR A 13 10.34 -39.92 3.61
N LEU A 14 10.06 -41.22 3.50
CA LEU A 14 10.71 -42.09 2.53
C LEU A 14 10.15 -41.85 1.12
N VAL A 15 11.02 -41.91 0.11
CA VAL A 15 10.64 -41.78 -1.30
C VAL A 15 10.79 -43.16 -1.96
N SER A 16 9.74 -43.63 -2.65
CA SER A 16 9.81 -44.89 -3.41
C SER A 16 10.68 -44.73 -4.65
N ALA A 17 11.27 -45.83 -5.14
CA ALA A 17 12.09 -45.82 -6.35
C ALA A 17 11.33 -45.25 -7.57
N GLU A 18 10.05 -45.61 -7.72
CA GLU A 18 9.17 -45.14 -8.80
C GLU A 18 8.98 -43.63 -8.84
N GLN A 19 9.05 -42.96 -7.69
CA GLN A 19 8.86 -41.52 -7.57
C GLN A 19 10.18 -40.75 -7.44
N SER A 20 11.31 -41.46 -7.39
CA SER A 20 12.59 -40.88 -7.00
C SER A 20 13.04 -39.78 -7.96
N ASP A 21 12.84 -39.98 -9.26
CA ASP A 21 13.25 -39.05 -10.31
C ASP A 21 12.42 -37.75 -10.27
N ASP A 22 11.12 -37.86 -10.03
CA ASP A 22 10.21 -36.71 -9.96
C ASP A 22 10.23 -35.98 -8.61
N ALA A 23 10.58 -36.68 -7.52
CA ALA A 23 10.60 -36.14 -6.16
C ALA A 23 11.86 -35.30 -5.89
N GLN A 24 12.01 -34.20 -6.63
CA GLN A 24 13.13 -33.26 -6.50
C GLN A 24 12.80 -32.09 -5.56
N PRO A 25 13.82 -31.41 -4.99
CA PRO A 25 13.58 -30.19 -4.22
C PRO A 25 12.75 -29.16 -4.99
N GLY A 26 11.79 -28.55 -4.29
CA GLY A 26 10.89 -27.53 -4.83
C GLY A 26 9.57 -28.07 -5.42
N VAL A 27 9.45 -29.38 -5.62
CA VAL A 27 8.23 -29.98 -6.21
C VAL A 27 7.10 -30.11 -5.19
N ARG A 28 5.85 -30.06 -5.67
CA ARG A 28 4.66 -30.31 -4.85
C ARG A 28 4.46 -31.80 -4.64
N VAL A 29 4.23 -32.18 -3.40
CA VAL A 29 3.94 -33.57 -3.02
C VAL A 29 2.72 -33.64 -2.13
N ARG A 30 2.17 -34.85 -2.01
CA ARG A 30 1.20 -35.20 -0.97
C ARG A 30 1.79 -36.21 -0.02
N VAL A 31 1.52 -36.00 1.25
CA VAL A 31 1.94 -36.90 2.34
C VAL A 31 0.77 -37.16 3.27
N ARG A 32 0.78 -38.32 3.93
CA ARG A 32 -0.15 -38.61 5.03
C ARG A 32 0.45 -38.10 6.33
N PHE A 33 -0.26 -37.19 6.99
CA PHE A 33 0.10 -36.65 8.29
C PHE A 33 -1.06 -36.90 9.26
N HIS A 34 -0.82 -37.72 10.29
CA HIS A 34 -1.85 -38.20 11.22
C HIS A 34 -3.14 -38.68 10.52
N GLY A 35 -2.98 -39.52 9.50
CA GLY A 35 -4.10 -40.11 8.73
C GLY A 35 -4.78 -39.18 7.72
N ARG A 36 -4.42 -37.89 7.67
CA ARG A 36 -4.94 -36.92 6.70
C ARG A 36 -3.96 -36.71 5.56
N LEU A 37 -4.47 -36.61 4.34
CA LEU A 37 -3.65 -36.30 3.16
C LEU A 37 -3.46 -34.79 3.06
N VAL A 38 -2.21 -34.33 3.07
CA VAL A 38 -1.87 -32.90 3.06
C VAL A 38 -0.90 -32.58 1.93
N ASP A 39 -1.07 -31.41 1.31
CA ASP A 39 -0.11 -30.89 0.34
C ASP A 39 1.14 -30.36 1.06
N ALA A 40 2.32 -30.67 0.52
CA ALA A 40 3.63 -30.24 1.00
C ALA A 40 4.57 -29.96 -0.18
N PHE A 41 5.78 -29.45 0.12
CA PHE A 41 6.86 -29.31 -0.85
C PHE A 41 8.07 -30.12 -0.38
N VAL A 42 8.80 -30.71 -1.32
CA VAL A 42 10.11 -31.30 -1.02
C VAL A 42 11.09 -30.16 -0.80
N LEU A 43 11.74 -30.11 0.35
CA LEU A 43 12.73 -29.08 0.66
C LEU A 43 14.13 -29.49 0.26
N GLU A 44 14.47 -30.77 0.48
CA GLU A 44 15.75 -31.37 0.17
C GLU A 44 15.61 -32.90 0.03
N ARG A 45 16.62 -33.54 -0.56
CA ARG A 45 16.76 -35.00 -0.64
C ARG A 45 18.01 -35.41 0.13
N ARG A 46 17.85 -36.34 1.07
CA ARG A 46 18.92 -36.90 1.89
C ARG A 46 18.92 -38.43 1.80
N SER A 47 20.08 -39.03 2.03
CA SER A 47 20.25 -40.49 2.17
C SER A 47 20.07 -40.96 3.62
N ASP A 48 20.04 -40.04 4.57
CA ASP A 48 19.90 -40.28 6.01
C ASP A 48 18.84 -39.35 6.63
N THR A 49 18.48 -39.63 7.89
CA THR A 49 17.55 -38.83 8.68
C THR A 49 18.04 -38.74 10.13
N ASP A 50 17.84 -37.58 10.74
CA ASP A 50 18.07 -37.38 12.17
C ASP A 50 16.82 -37.75 13.00
N HIS A 51 15.72 -38.13 12.35
CA HIS A 51 14.48 -38.53 12.99
C HIS A 51 14.58 -39.91 13.63
N ILE A 52 14.34 -39.96 14.94
CA ILE A 52 14.26 -41.20 15.71
C ILE A 52 12.81 -41.70 15.67
N GLY A 53 12.52 -42.65 14.79
CA GLY A 53 11.18 -43.24 14.67
C GLY A 53 10.92 -43.91 13.32
N LYS A 54 9.68 -44.35 13.10
CA LYS A 54 9.25 -44.88 11.80
C LYS A 54 8.92 -43.73 10.86
N LEU A 55 9.59 -43.69 9.72
CA LEU A 55 9.25 -42.77 8.65
C LEU A 55 8.01 -43.24 7.88
N GLY A 56 7.15 -42.28 7.54
CA GLY A 56 6.08 -42.50 6.57
C GLY A 56 6.62 -42.50 5.15
N TRP A 57 5.88 -43.09 4.22
CA TRP A 57 6.17 -42.99 2.79
C TRP A 57 5.50 -41.75 2.19
N LEU A 58 6.18 -41.15 1.22
CA LEU A 58 5.60 -40.17 0.31
C LEU A 58 4.39 -40.80 -0.39
N ASP A 59 3.22 -40.15 -0.31
CA ASP A 59 1.98 -40.68 -0.91
C ASP A 59 2.02 -40.52 -2.43
N ARG A 60 2.31 -39.30 -2.92
CA ARG A 60 2.59 -39.06 -4.33
C ARG A 60 3.32 -37.74 -4.61
N VAL A 61 4.12 -37.70 -5.67
CA VAL A 61 4.52 -36.45 -6.34
C VAL A 61 3.35 -35.90 -7.15
N VAL A 62 2.99 -34.63 -6.94
CA VAL A 62 1.82 -34.00 -7.62
C VAL A 62 2.19 -33.54 -9.03
N SER A 63 3.42 -33.07 -9.20
CA SER A 63 4.01 -32.62 -10.46
C SER A 63 5.53 -32.55 -10.29
N ALA A 64 6.29 -32.91 -11.31
CA ALA A 64 7.76 -32.76 -11.33
C ALA A 64 8.22 -31.30 -11.48
N GLU A 65 7.30 -30.35 -11.68
CA GLU A 65 7.62 -28.93 -11.80
C GLU A 65 8.12 -28.36 -10.45
N PRO A 66 9.38 -27.86 -10.37
CA PRO A 66 9.97 -27.32 -9.15
C PRO A 66 9.48 -25.89 -8.89
N VAL A 67 8.26 -25.79 -8.37
CA VAL A 67 7.56 -24.52 -8.17
C VAL A 67 8.04 -23.69 -6.98
N LEU A 68 8.70 -24.31 -6.01
CA LEU A 68 9.33 -23.61 -4.88
C LEU A 68 10.84 -23.51 -5.15
N THR A 69 11.26 -22.42 -5.77
CA THR A 69 12.68 -22.19 -6.05
C THR A 69 13.47 -21.94 -4.76
N PRO A 70 14.78 -22.21 -4.72
CA PRO A 70 15.61 -21.95 -3.54
C PRO A 70 15.55 -20.49 -3.06
N GLU A 71 15.46 -19.55 -3.99
CA GLU A 71 15.35 -18.12 -3.70
C GLU A 71 14.02 -17.78 -3.03
N VAL A 72 12.90 -18.31 -3.56
CA VAL A 72 11.58 -18.10 -2.96
C VAL A 72 11.50 -18.78 -1.60
N ARG A 73 12.11 -19.96 -1.41
CA ARG A 73 12.24 -20.61 -0.08
C ARG A 73 12.95 -19.70 0.92
N ARG A 74 14.13 -19.17 0.58
CA ARG A 74 14.87 -18.24 1.47
C ARG A 74 14.06 -16.97 1.79
N LEU A 75 13.30 -16.46 0.83
CA LEU A 75 12.42 -15.31 1.05
C LEU A 75 11.26 -15.67 1.98
N VAL A 76 10.62 -16.82 1.77
CA VAL A 76 9.55 -17.36 2.63
C VAL A 76 10.03 -17.46 4.08
N ASP A 77 11.21 -18.03 4.30
CA ASP A 77 11.80 -18.17 5.63
C ASP A 77 12.05 -16.80 6.30
N ALA A 78 12.62 -15.85 5.56
CA ALA A 78 12.89 -14.51 6.07
C ALA A 78 11.61 -13.73 6.38
N VAL A 79 10.57 -13.84 5.55
CA VAL A 79 9.28 -13.20 5.78
C VAL A 79 8.58 -13.83 6.99
N ALA A 80 8.57 -15.16 7.11
CA ALA A 80 8.00 -15.84 8.28
C ALA A 80 8.73 -15.44 9.57
N ALA A 81 10.06 -15.35 9.53
CA ALA A 81 10.85 -14.88 10.67
C ALA A 81 10.57 -13.42 11.04
N ARG A 82 10.53 -12.50 10.05
CA ARG A 82 10.30 -11.06 10.29
C ARG A 82 8.92 -10.75 10.84
N TYR A 83 7.89 -11.47 10.37
CA TYR A 83 6.49 -11.17 10.69
C TYR A 83 5.87 -12.10 11.74
N ALA A 84 6.71 -12.84 12.49
CA ALA A 84 6.25 -13.82 13.49
C ALA A 84 5.24 -14.85 12.93
N GLY A 85 5.40 -15.22 11.65
CA GLY A 85 4.49 -16.07 10.91
C GLY A 85 4.91 -17.52 10.79
N THR A 86 4.10 -18.33 10.09
CA THR A 86 4.47 -19.69 9.69
C THR A 86 4.95 -19.72 8.24
N ARG A 87 5.83 -20.67 7.88
CA ARG A 87 6.23 -20.86 6.47
C ARG A 87 5.05 -21.19 5.58
N ALA A 88 4.11 -22.00 6.08
CA ALA A 88 2.91 -22.39 5.34
C ALA A 88 2.03 -21.19 4.95
N ASP A 89 1.88 -20.22 5.85
CA ASP A 89 1.12 -19.00 5.57
C ASP A 89 1.76 -18.18 4.46
N VAL A 90 3.09 -18.01 4.50
CA VAL A 90 3.83 -17.28 3.47
C VAL A 90 3.85 -18.05 2.13
N LEU A 91 4.02 -19.38 2.16
CA LEU A 91 3.97 -20.23 0.96
C LEU A 91 2.65 -20.11 0.21
N ARG A 92 1.52 -19.95 0.93
CA ARG A 92 0.21 -19.74 0.30
C ARG A 92 0.13 -18.40 -0.44
N LEU A 93 0.92 -17.40 -0.04
CA LEU A 93 1.03 -16.13 -0.73
C LEU A 93 2.01 -16.23 -1.92
N ALA A 94 3.09 -17.00 -1.75
CA ALA A 94 4.18 -17.08 -2.71
C ALA A 94 3.90 -17.99 -3.91
N VAL A 95 3.23 -19.12 -3.68
CA VAL A 95 3.03 -20.16 -4.68
C VAL A 95 1.53 -20.30 -4.99
N PRO A 96 1.08 -19.97 -6.22
CA PRO A 96 -0.33 -20.07 -6.57
C PRO A 96 -0.83 -21.53 -6.56
N PRO A 97 -2.15 -21.75 -6.41
CA PRO A 97 -2.75 -23.06 -6.58
C PRO A 97 -2.46 -23.64 -7.96
N ARG A 98 -2.21 -24.96 -8.00
CA ARG A 98 -1.88 -25.68 -9.23
C ARG A 98 -3.03 -25.69 -10.22
N HIS A 99 -2.71 -25.55 -11.50
CA HIS A 99 -3.63 -25.83 -12.61
C HIS A 99 -3.04 -26.87 -13.58
N ALA A 100 -3.42 -28.13 -13.43
CA ALA A 100 -2.78 -29.29 -14.09
C ALA A 100 -2.72 -29.19 -15.62
N ASN A 101 -3.81 -28.77 -16.27
CA ASN A 101 -3.87 -28.67 -17.72
C ASN A 101 -2.92 -27.61 -18.28
N VAL A 102 -2.60 -26.59 -17.50
CA VAL A 102 -1.69 -25.51 -17.91
C VAL A 102 -0.23 -25.95 -17.77
N GLU A 103 0.08 -26.74 -16.74
CA GLU A 103 1.41 -27.35 -16.54
C GLU A 103 1.82 -28.26 -17.71
N LYS A 104 0.87 -29.05 -18.22
CA LYS A 104 1.07 -29.98 -19.35
C LYS A 104 1.26 -29.27 -20.69
N GLN A 105 0.90 -27.99 -20.80
CA GLN A 105 1.12 -27.24 -22.02
C GLN A 105 2.63 -26.96 -22.14
N ALA A 106 3.19 -27.30 -23.31
CA ALA A 106 4.55 -26.94 -23.64
C ALA A 106 4.69 -25.41 -23.53
N ALA A 107 5.66 -24.95 -22.75
CA ALA A 107 6.03 -23.55 -22.79
C ALA A 107 6.77 -23.30 -24.11
N PRO A 108 6.46 -22.21 -24.84
CA PRO A 108 7.35 -21.77 -25.90
C PRO A 108 8.75 -21.54 -25.30
N GLU A 109 9.79 -21.98 -26.00
CA GLU A 109 11.16 -21.66 -25.61
C GLU A 109 11.32 -20.13 -25.66
N PRO A 110 11.89 -19.50 -24.63
CA PRO A 110 12.16 -18.08 -24.68
C PRO A 110 13.09 -17.78 -25.85
N GLY A 111 12.62 -16.96 -26.78
CA GLY A 111 13.45 -16.45 -27.87
C GLY A 111 14.63 -15.63 -27.33
N PRO A 112 15.68 -15.42 -28.15
CA PRO A 112 16.77 -14.52 -27.77
C PRO A 112 16.20 -13.12 -27.50
N MET A 113 16.61 -12.51 -26.39
CA MET A 113 16.14 -11.16 -26.04
C MET A 113 16.64 -10.16 -27.07
N SER A 114 15.74 -9.35 -27.62
CA SER A 114 16.16 -8.20 -28.41
C SER A 114 16.62 -7.07 -27.49
N VAL A 115 17.82 -6.55 -27.74
CA VAL A 115 18.29 -5.33 -27.06
C VAL A 115 17.65 -4.14 -27.76
N LYS A 116 16.75 -3.44 -27.07
CA LYS A 116 16.13 -2.22 -27.58
C LYS A 116 16.88 -0.99 -27.06
N PRO A 117 17.15 0.03 -27.90
CA PRO A 117 17.65 1.31 -27.42
C PRO A 117 16.70 1.89 -26.38
N VAL A 118 17.24 2.38 -25.27
CA VAL A 118 16.46 3.01 -24.20
C VAL A 118 16.80 4.49 -24.17
N GLU A 119 15.80 5.35 -24.31
CA GLU A 119 15.97 6.79 -24.15
C GLU A 119 16.08 7.12 -22.66
N THR A 120 17.28 7.40 -22.18
CA THR A 120 17.53 7.63 -20.74
C THR A 120 17.51 9.12 -20.36
N ALA A 121 17.22 10.02 -21.32
CA ALA A 121 17.40 11.45 -21.15
C ALA A 121 16.60 12.06 -19.99
N GLY A 122 15.38 11.57 -19.70
CA GLY A 122 14.63 12.10 -18.56
C GLY A 122 15.22 11.75 -17.20
N TRP A 123 16.13 10.76 -17.10
CA TRP A 123 16.88 10.49 -15.86
C TRP A 123 17.93 11.56 -15.54
N SER A 124 18.38 12.35 -16.53
CA SER A 124 19.30 13.47 -16.32
C SER A 124 18.68 14.60 -15.48
N SER A 125 17.34 14.67 -15.39
CA SER A 125 16.63 15.64 -14.55
C SER A 125 16.78 15.35 -13.05
N TYR A 126 17.22 14.15 -12.69
CA TYR A 126 17.38 13.69 -11.32
C TYR A 126 18.84 13.65 -10.91
N GLY A 127 19.14 14.14 -9.70
CA GLY A 127 20.46 13.97 -9.12
C GLY A 127 20.84 12.49 -9.09
N ARG A 128 22.00 12.15 -9.65
CA ARG A 128 22.53 10.77 -9.76
C ARG A 128 21.70 9.81 -10.63
N GLY A 129 20.71 10.29 -11.40
CA GLY A 129 19.86 9.43 -12.23
C GLY A 129 20.63 8.63 -13.29
N GLU A 130 21.56 9.27 -14.00
CA GLU A 130 22.42 8.59 -14.98
C GLU A 130 23.33 7.53 -14.34
N GLN A 131 23.86 7.83 -13.15
CA GLN A 131 24.73 6.93 -12.40
C GLN A 131 23.95 5.72 -11.88
N PHE A 132 22.67 5.92 -11.51
CA PHE A 132 21.77 4.85 -11.14
C PHE A 132 21.54 3.91 -12.34
N LEU A 133 21.20 4.44 -13.51
CA LEU A 133 21.03 3.61 -14.72
C LEU A 133 22.31 2.88 -15.13
N ALA A 134 23.47 3.54 -15.07
CA ALA A 134 24.75 2.87 -15.31
C ALA A 134 24.95 1.70 -14.35
N ALA A 135 24.62 1.88 -13.07
CA ALA A 135 24.69 0.81 -12.08
C ALA A 135 23.73 -0.37 -12.38
N LEU A 136 22.53 -0.08 -12.91
CA LEU A 136 21.61 -1.12 -13.36
C LEU A 136 22.17 -1.90 -14.55
N SER A 137 22.81 -1.22 -15.50
CA SER A 137 23.47 -1.85 -16.64
C SER A 137 24.66 -2.74 -16.22
N ASP A 138 25.44 -2.28 -15.24
CA ASP A 138 26.56 -3.04 -14.68
C ASP A 138 26.15 -4.20 -13.77
N GLY A 139 24.94 -4.14 -13.19
CA GLY A 139 24.42 -5.16 -12.27
C GLY A 139 24.77 -4.93 -10.83
N ARG A 140 25.10 -3.69 -10.52
CA ARG A 140 25.42 -3.28 -9.17
C ARG A 140 24.11 -3.12 -8.39
N ALA A 141 24.16 -3.44 -7.10
CA ALA A 141 23.04 -3.35 -6.17
C ALA A 141 22.71 -1.89 -5.81
N ALA A 142 22.40 -1.05 -6.81
CA ALA A 142 22.03 0.34 -6.61
C ALA A 142 20.62 0.43 -6.02
N ARG A 143 20.49 1.13 -4.90
CA ARG A 143 19.22 1.25 -4.18
C ARG A 143 18.85 2.72 -4.08
N ALA A 144 17.62 3.04 -4.46
CA ALA A 144 17.17 4.41 -4.57
C ALA A 144 15.73 4.61 -4.12
N VAL A 145 15.46 5.81 -3.59
CA VAL A 145 14.11 6.35 -3.40
C VAL A 145 13.95 7.52 -4.36
N TRP A 146 13.03 7.37 -5.30
CA TRP A 146 12.80 8.29 -6.40
C TRP A 146 11.52 9.11 -6.18
N GLN A 147 11.66 10.43 -6.26
CA GLN A 147 10.50 11.33 -6.25
C GLN A 147 10.14 11.73 -7.67
N ALA A 148 9.04 11.18 -8.17
CA ALA A 148 8.54 11.47 -9.51
C ALA A 148 8.17 12.95 -9.65
N LEU A 149 8.51 13.54 -10.79
CA LEU A 149 8.12 14.90 -11.13
C LEU A 149 6.61 14.98 -11.48
N PRO A 150 5.90 16.04 -11.08
CA PRO A 150 4.52 16.26 -11.53
C PRO A 150 4.46 16.42 -13.05
N GLY A 151 3.38 15.94 -13.66
CA GLY A 151 3.19 15.96 -15.11
C GLY A 151 4.12 15.01 -15.89
N GLU A 152 5.05 14.31 -15.22
CA GLU A 152 5.81 13.23 -15.84
C GLU A 152 5.01 11.93 -15.83
N GLN A 153 5.11 11.15 -16.91
CA GLN A 153 4.61 9.78 -16.92
C GLN A 153 5.56 8.89 -16.14
N TRP A 154 5.21 8.60 -14.89
CA TRP A 154 6.02 7.75 -14.03
C TRP A 154 6.28 6.35 -14.61
N THR A 155 5.35 5.85 -15.42
CA THR A 155 5.46 4.56 -16.11
C THR A 155 6.62 4.54 -17.11
N ASP A 156 6.93 5.67 -17.76
CA ASP A 156 8.07 5.79 -18.68
C ASP A 156 9.38 5.61 -17.91
N ARG A 157 9.59 6.34 -16.81
CA ARG A 157 10.81 6.22 -16.00
C ARG A 157 11.00 4.79 -15.50
N ILE A 158 9.95 4.17 -14.96
CA ILE A 158 10.00 2.78 -14.49
C ILE A 158 10.34 1.82 -15.62
N SER A 159 9.74 1.99 -16.80
CA SER A 159 9.96 1.12 -17.95
C SER A 159 11.36 1.28 -18.55
N GLU A 160 11.93 2.47 -18.53
CA GLU A 160 13.33 2.70 -18.94
C GLU A 160 14.32 2.02 -17.99
N ALA A 161 14.14 2.17 -16.67
CA ALA A 161 14.99 1.46 -15.70
C ALA A 161 14.85 -0.06 -15.81
N ALA A 162 13.63 -0.54 -16.07
CA ALA A 162 13.38 -1.94 -16.35
C ALA A 162 14.10 -2.39 -17.63
N ALA A 163 13.97 -1.64 -18.73
CA ALA A 163 14.57 -1.98 -20.01
C ALA A 163 16.11 -1.99 -19.95
N VAL A 164 16.73 -1.03 -19.26
CA VAL A 164 18.18 -1.03 -19.01
C VAL A 164 18.61 -2.31 -18.27
N THR A 165 17.82 -2.74 -17.28
CA THR A 165 18.10 -3.97 -16.53
C THR A 165 17.88 -5.23 -17.38
N VAL A 166 16.80 -5.30 -18.15
CA VAL A 166 16.51 -6.43 -19.04
C VAL A 166 17.57 -6.55 -20.14
N ASN A 167 17.99 -5.44 -20.74
CA ASN A 167 19.06 -5.40 -21.72
C ASN A 167 20.41 -5.91 -21.18
N SER A 168 20.60 -5.88 -19.85
CA SER A 168 21.79 -6.43 -19.18
C SER A 168 21.69 -7.93 -18.86
N GLY A 169 20.65 -8.62 -19.35
CA GLY A 169 20.44 -10.05 -19.10
C GLY A 169 19.66 -10.38 -17.83
N ARG A 170 19.21 -9.37 -17.08
CA ARG A 170 18.65 -9.56 -15.72
C ARG A 170 17.15 -9.33 -15.66
N GLY A 171 16.49 -10.05 -14.76
CA GLY A 171 15.07 -9.93 -14.51
C GLY A 171 14.68 -8.69 -13.72
N VAL A 172 13.43 -8.26 -13.84
CA VAL A 172 12.85 -7.09 -13.17
C VAL A 172 11.52 -7.47 -12.53
N LEU A 173 11.29 -7.00 -11.31
CA LEU A 173 10.02 -7.13 -10.60
C LEU A 173 9.48 -5.74 -10.23
N ALA A 174 8.32 -5.37 -10.76
CA ALA A 174 7.61 -4.15 -10.43
C ALA A 174 6.34 -4.47 -9.62
N ILE A 175 6.22 -3.89 -8.43
CA ILE A 175 5.09 -4.03 -7.51
C ILE A 175 4.33 -2.71 -7.46
N LEU A 176 3.03 -2.78 -7.72
CA LEU A 176 2.15 -1.61 -7.82
C LEU A 176 0.90 -1.78 -6.94
N PRO A 177 0.25 -0.68 -6.54
CA PRO A 177 -0.91 -0.73 -5.65
C PRO A 177 -2.07 -1.56 -6.20
N ASP A 178 -2.50 -1.25 -7.43
CA ASP A 178 -3.74 -1.80 -7.98
C ASP A 178 -3.64 -2.20 -9.47
N GLN A 179 -4.77 -2.67 -10.01
CA GLN A 179 -4.86 -3.14 -11.39
C GLN A 179 -4.66 -2.01 -12.41
N ARG A 180 -5.13 -0.79 -12.11
CA ARG A 180 -5.01 0.36 -13.01
C ARG A 180 -3.56 0.71 -13.21
N ASP A 181 -2.78 0.72 -12.13
CA ASP A 181 -1.35 1.01 -12.19
C ASP A 181 -0.59 -0.11 -12.92
N VAL A 182 -0.95 -1.38 -12.68
CA VAL A 182 -0.39 -2.54 -13.42
C VAL A 182 -0.63 -2.41 -14.93
N ASP A 183 -1.85 -2.06 -15.34
CA ASP A 183 -2.20 -1.92 -16.76
C ASP A 183 -1.48 -0.72 -17.39
N ALA A 184 -1.38 0.41 -16.68
CA ALA A 184 -0.66 1.59 -17.15
C ALA A 184 0.84 1.32 -17.34
N LEU A 185 1.48 0.61 -16.40
CA LEU A 185 2.88 0.24 -16.53
C LEU A 185 3.07 -0.80 -17.63
N TYR A 186 2.20 -1.82 -17.73
CA TYR A 186 2.29 -2.83 -18.78
C TYR A 186 2.23 -2.19 -20.18
N ALA A 187 1.26 -1.31 -20.42
CA ALA A 187 1.12 -0.60 -21.69
C ALA A 187 2.37 0.22 -22.06
N THR A 188 3.08 0.72 -21.05
CA THR A 188 4.33 1.46 -21.25
C THR A 188 5.53 0.54 -21.46
N ALA A 189 5.64 -0.53 -20.66
CA ALA A 189 6.76 -1.45 -20.67
C ALA A 189 6.95 -2.16 -22.03
N ILE A 190 5.85 -2.57 -22.68
CA ILE A 190 5.90 -3.25 -23.98
C ILE A 190 6.41 -2.36 -25.13
N ARG A 191 6.52 -1.04 -24.91
CA ARG A 191 7.19 -0.12 -25.86
C ARG A 191 8.72 -0.23 -25.79
N TYR A 192 9.26 -0.60 -24.63
CA TYR A 192 10.70 -0.66 -24.37
C TYR A 192 11.26 -2.09 -24.27
N ILE A 193 10.39 -3.07 -24.02
CA ILE A 193 10.74 -4.49 -23.83
C ILE A 193 9.81 -5.31 -24.73
N ASP A 194 10.29 -6.45 -25.26
CA ASP A 194 9.44 -7.36 -26.03
C ASP A 194 8.23 -7.83 -25.22
N GLU A 195 7.04 -7.79 -25.81
CA GLU A 195 5.78 -8.11 -25.12
C GLU A 195 5.82 -9.52 -24.51
N GLU A 196 6.41 -10.49 -25.20
CA GLU A 196 6.57 -11.88 -24.72
C GLU A 196 7.41 -11.97 -23.44
N ALA A 197 8.31 -11.01 -23.21
CA ALA A 197 9.16 -10.92 -22.04
C ALA A 197 8.53 -10.11 -20.89
N VAL A 198 7.36 -9.50 -21.08
CA VAL A 198 6.64 -8.73 -20.05
C VAL A 198 5.40 -9.48 -19.60
N VAL A 199 5.27 -9.73 -18.28
CA VAL A 199 4.12 -10.44 -17.73
C VAL A 199 3.46 -9.64 -16.60
N ALA A 200 2.15 -9.40 -16.75
CA ALA A 200 1.32 -8.84 -15.70
C ALA A 200 0.66 -9.95 -14.84
N LEU A 201 1.02 -10.03 -13.56
CA LEU A 201 0.38 -10.87 -12.55
C LEU A 201 -0.79 -10.12 -11.91
N SER A 202 -1.95 -10.24 -12.53
CA SER A 202 -3.20 -9.61 -12.08
C SER A 202 -4.06 -10.53 -11.22
N ALA A 203 -4.66 -9.97 -10.17
CA ALA A 203 -5.62 -10.66 -9.32
C ALA A 203 -6.99 -10.87 -10.00
N GLY A 204 -7.31 -10.13 -11.06
CA GLY A 204 -8.58 -10.24 -11.82
C GLY A 204 -8.60 -11.42 -12.80
N LEU A 205 -7.46 -12.04 -13.06
CA LEU A 205 -7.36 -13.19 -13.96
C LEU A 205 -7.94 -14.46 -13.32
N GLY A 206 -8.65 -15.25 -14.12
CA GLY A 206 -9.09 -16.59 -13.74
C GLY A 206 -7.92 -17.50 -13.34
N PRO A 207 -8.15 -18.56 -12.53
CA PRO A 207 -7.08 -19.40 -11.98
C PRO A 207 -6.12 -19.97 -13.03
N ALA A 208 -6.65 -20.42 -14.18
CA ALA A 208 -5.85 -20.98 -15.27
C ALA A 208 -4.87 -19.96 -15.87
N GLN A 209 -5.34 -18.74 -16.18
CA GLN A 209 -4.52 -17.70 -16.79
C GLN A 209 -3.48 -17.15 -15.81
N ARG A 210 -3.85 -17.02 -14.53
CA ARG A 210 -2.92 -16.64 -13.46
C ARG A 210 -1.79 -17.66 -13.32
N TYR A 211 -2.13 -18.95 -13.30
CA TYR A 211 -1.14 -20.01 -13.21
C TYR A 211 -0.24 -20.07 -14.45
N ARG A 212 -0.81 -19.88 -15.65
CA ARG A 212 -0.05 -19.83 -16.90
C ARG A 212 1.00 -18.72 -16.89
N ARG A 213 0.60 -17.50 -16.53
CA ARG A 213 1.52 -16.35 -16.42
C ARG A 213 2.56 -16.55 -15.32
N TRP A 214 2.19 -17.15 -14.20
CA TRP A 214 3.15 -17.45 -13.14
C TRP A 214 4.17 -18.53 -13.57
N LEU A 215 3.74 -19.56 -14.30
CA LEU A 215 4.65 -20.56 -14.87
C LEU A 215 5.58 -19.98 -15.92
N SER A 216 5.13 -19.02 -16.75
CA SER A 216 6.04 -18.39 -17.71
C SER A 216 7.13 -17.58 -17.01
N VAL A 217 6.86 -17.00 -15.83
CA VAL A 217 7.88 -16.41 -14.96
C VAL A 217 8.83 -17.48 -14.43
N LEU A 218 8.29 -18.55 -13.83
CA LEU A 218 9.10 -19.65 -13.25
C LEU A 218 10.04 -20.29 -14.28
N ARG A 219 9.55 -20.49 -15.50
CA ARG A 219 10.30 -21.12 -16.61
C ARG A 219 11.23 -20.13 -17.33
N GLY A 220 11.36 -18.89 -16.85
CA GLY A 220 12.27 -17.88 -17.40
C GLY A 220 11.82 -17.23 -18.71
N GLY A 221 10.57 -17.43 -19.12
CA GLY A 221 9.98 -16.80 -20.31
C GLY A 221 9.75 -15.30 -20.13
N ALA A 222 9.43 -14.86 -18.90
CA ALA A 222 9.26 -13.45 -18.58
C ALA A 222 10.53 -12.86 -17.95
N ARG A 223 10.91 -11.66 -18.41
CA ARG A 223 12.04 -10.87 -17.89
C ARG A 223 11.58 -9.69 -17.05
N MET A 224 10.43 -9.10 -17.36
CA MET A 224 9.80 -8.10 -16.53
C MET A 224 8.47 -8.63 -16.00
N VAL A 225 8.35 -8.68 -14.67
CA VAL A 225 7.12 -9.05 -14.00
C VAL A 225 6.51 -7.81 -13.37
N ILE A 226 5.26 -7.55 -13.69
CA ILE A 226 4.47 -6.44 -13.18
C ILE A 226 3.32 -7.04 -12.38
N GLY A 227 3.09 -6.59 -11.15
CA GLY A 227 1.93 -7.07 -10.41
C GLY A 227 1.67 -6.30 -9.13
N THR A 228 0.68 -6.76 -8.38
CA THR A 228 0.35 -6.18 -7.08
C THR A 228 1.09 -6.89 -5.95
N ARG A 229 0.68 -6.70 -4.69
CA ARG A 229 1.35 -7.21 -3.48
C ARG A 229 1.89 -8.65 -3.56
N SER A 230 1.12 -9.60 -4.12
CA SER A 230 1.54 -11.02 -4.17
C SER A 230 2.66 -11.29 -5.17
N ALA A 231 2.86 -10.41 -6.16
CA ALA A 231 3.95 -10.53 -7.12
C ALA A 231 5.34 -10.38 -6.47
N ALA A 232 5.41 -9.84 -5.24
CA ALA A 232 6.65 -9.74 -4.46
C ALA A 232 7.40 -11.09 -4.35
N PHE A 233 6.68 -12.21 -4.42
CA PHE A 233 7.20 -13.57 -4.34
C PHE A 233 7.42 -14.26 -5.70
N ALA A 234 7.13 -13.59 -6.82
CA ALA A 234 7.22 -14.20 -8.15
C ALA A 234 8.66 -14.68 -8.44
N PRO A 235 8.89 -15.90 -8.94
CA PRO A 235 10.23 -16.49 -9.11
C PRO A 235 10.92 -15.96 -10.38
N VAL A 236 11.18 -14.65 -10.44
CA VAL A 236 11.87 -14.01 -11.58
C VAL A 236 13.31 -14.50 -11.67
N ALA A 237 13.68 -15.08 -12.81
CA ALA A 237 15.05 -15.50 -13.09
C ALA A 237 16.02 -14.32 -13.12
N ASP A 238 17.23 -14.51 -12.57
CA ASP A 238 18.33 -13.54 -12.57
C ASP A 238 17.90 -12.12 -12.14
N LEU A 239 17.09 -12.02 -11.09
CA LEU A 239 16.47 -10.77 -10.66
C LEU A 239 17.52 -9.69 -10.34
N GLY A 240 17.58 -8.67 -11.20
CA GLY A 240 18.51 -7.55 -11.11
C GLY A 240 17.92 -6.28 -10.50
N LEU A 241 16.60 -6.10 -10.56
CA LEU A 241 15.93 -4.90 -10.06
C LEU A 241 14.54 -5.21 -9.48
N VAL A 242 14.29 -4.72 -8.26
CA VAL A 242 12.94 -4.69 -7.66
C VAL A 242 12.45 -3.25 -7.55
N MET A 243 11.22 -3.01 -7.98
CA MET A 243 10.60 -1.68 -7.96
C MET A 243 9.29 -1.72 -7.21
N VAL A 244 9.02 -0.69 -6.41
CA VAL A 244 7.75 -0.48 -5.70
C VAL A 244 7.25 0.91 -6.04
N TRP A 245 6.05 1.00 -6.61
CA TRP A 245 5.38 2.27 -6.85
C TRP A 245 4.39 2.57 -5.74
N ASP A 246 4.41 3.81 -5.26
CA ASP A 246 3.54 4.36 -4.22
C ASP A 246 3.46 3.47 -2.97
N ASP A 247 4.60 3.29 -2.30
CA ASP A 247 4.77 2.34 -1.18
C ASP A 247 3.93 2.65 0.06
N GLY A 248 3.30 3.82 0.11
CA GLY A 248 2.34 4.22 1.14
C GLY A 248 0.89 3.85 0.84
N ASP A 249 0.61 3.10 -0.23
CA ASP A 249 -0.75 2.61 -0.49
C ASP A 249 -1.09 1.36 0.33
N ASP A 250 -2.15 1.42 1.14
CA ASP A 250 -2.59 0.33 2.02
C ASP A 250 -2.90 -0.99 1.28
N THR A 251 -3.17 -0.93 -0.03
CA THR A 251 -3.36 -2.14 -0.85
C THR A 251 -2.08 -3.00 -0.96
N LEU A 252 -0.93 -2.45 -0.63
CA LEU A 252 0.35 -3.17 -0.55
C LEU A 252 0.55 -3.94 0.75
N ALA A 253 -0.25 -3.68 1.79
CA ALA A 253 -0.29 -4.52 2.99
C ALA A 253 -1.13 -5.78 2.74
N GLU A 254 -0.59 -6.94 3.08
CA GLU A 254 -1.32 -8.20 2.94
C GLU A 254 -2.32 -8.38 4.11
N PRO A 255 -3.62 -8.56 3.84
CA PRO A 255 -4.63 -8.76 4.89
C PRO A 255 -4.65 -10.16 5.50
N ARG A 256 -3.91 -11.13 4.95
CA ARG A 256 -3.81 -12.51 5.46
C ARG A 256 -2.51 -12.68 6.24
N ALA A 257 -2.52 -13.56 7.25
CA ALA A 257 -1.30 -13.87 8.00
C ALA A 257 -0.14 -14.28 7.07
N PRO A 258 1.11 -13.88 7.38
CA PRO A 258 1.53 -13.11 8.56
C PRO A 258 1.51 -11.57 8.34
N TYR A 259 0.63 -11.10 7.46
CA TYR A 259 0.38 -9.69 7.17
C TYR A 259 1.57 -8.89 6.64
N PRO A 260 2.42 -9.45 5.74
CA PRO A 260 3.58 -8.73 5.26
C PRO A 260 3.20 -7.51 4.40
N HIS A 261 3.99 -6.45 4.52
CA HIS A 261 3.92 -5.33 3.59
C HIS A 261 4.81 -5.59 2.36
N ALA A 262 4.29 -5.37 1.14
CA ALA A 262 4.99 -5.72 -0.09
C ALA A 262 6.34 -4.99 -0.26
N ARG A 263 6.45 -3.73 0.18
CA ARG A 263 7.73 -3.00 0.26
C ARG A 263 8.78 -3.77 1.05
N GLU A 264 8.43 -4.24 2.26
CA GLU A 264 9.39 -4.91 3.13
C GLU A 264 9.84 -6.24 2.52
N VAL A 265 8.93 -6.99 1.89
CA VAL A 265 9.26 -8.22 1.14
C VAL A 265 10.22 -7.91 -0.01
N ALA A 266 9.95 -6.84 -0.76
CA ALA A 266 10.81 -6.38 -1.85
C ALA A 266 12.21 -5.98 -1.36
N MET A 267 12.32 -5.24 -0.25
CA MET A 267 13.62 -4.81 0.30
C MET A 267 14.41 -5.98 0.88
N LEU A 268 13.74 -6.91 1.57
CA LEU A 268 14.35 -8.17 2.01
C LEU A 268 14.91 -8.96 0.83
N ARG A 269 14.13 -9.07 -0.25
CA ARG A 269 14.53 -9.77 -1.46
C ARG A 269 15.72 -9.10 -2.15
N ALA A 270 15.70 -7.77 -2.30
CA ALA A 270 16.81 -7.02 -2.88
C ALA A 270 18.09 -7.10 -2.03
N HIS A 271 17.95 -7.24 -0.71
CA HIS A 271 19.07 -7.49 0.19
C HIS A 271 19.65 -8.90 0.01
N GLN A 272 18.80 -9.93 0.07
CA GLN A 272 19.22 -11.34 -0.05
C GLN A 272 19.88 -11.65 -1.39
N LEU A 273 19.34 -11.10 -2.49
CA LEU A 273 19.86 -11.34 -3.84
C LEU A 273 20.94 -10.34 -4.26
N ARG A 274 21.26 -9.35 -3.41
CA ARG A 274 22.19 -8.25 -3.72
C ARG A 274 21.87 -7.59 -5.07
N CYS A 275 20.60 -7.33 -5.32
CA CYS A 275 20.14 -6.67 -6.54
C CYS A 275 19.71 -5.22 -6.27
N ALA A 276 19.45 -4.48 -7.34
CA ALA A 276 19.03 -3.09 -7.28
C ALA A 276 17.59 -2.96 -6.75
N ALA A 277 17.29 -1.79 -6.17
CA ALA A 277 15.95 -1.48 -5.68
C ALA A 277 15.56 -0.04 -6.00
N LEU A 278 14.28 0.18 -6.35
CA LEU A 278 13.72 1.51 -6.59
C LEU A 278 12.36 1.62 -5.88
N ILE A 279 12.23 2.55 -4.95
CA ILE A 279 10.91 2.95 -4.41
C ILE A 279 10.55 4.29 -5.06
N GLY A 280 9.43 4.34 -5.78
CA GLY A 280 9.00 5.52 -6.51
C GLY A 280 7.64 6.04 -6.03
N GLY A 281 7.46 7.35 -6.02
CA GLY A 281 6.16 7.97 -5.76
C GLY A 281 6.20 9.48 -5.96
N TYR A 282 5.02 10.11 -6.02
CA TYR A 282 4.94 11.58 -5.96
C TYR A 282 5.17 12.10 -4.53
N ALA A 283 4.64 11.38 -3.54
CA ALA A 283 4.94 11.58 -2.12
C ALA A 283 6.02 10.61 -1.65
N ARG A 284 6.45 10.75 -0.39
CA ARG A 284 7.40 9.85 0.26
C ARG A 284 6.87 9.44 1.62
N THR A 285 6.96 8.16 1.94
CA THR A 285 6.61 7.64 3.27
C THR A 285 7.74 7.86 4.27
N ALA A 286 7.42 7.89 5.56
CA ALA A 286 8.44 7.87 6.61
C ALA A 286 9.32 6.62 6.50
N GLU A 287 8.80 5.47 6.02
CA GLU A 287 9.57 4.24 5.82
C GLU A 287 10.61 4.38 4.70
N ALA A 288 10.23 4.93 3.56
CA ALA A 288 11.17 5.20 2.47
C ALA A 288 12.23 6.22 2.90
N GLN A 289 11.84 7.26 3.65
CA GLN A 289 12.77 8.23 4.23
C GLN A 289 13.75 7.58 5.21
N ALA A 290 13.29 6.62 6.02
CA ALA A 290 14.13 5.87 6.94
C ALA A 290 15.18 5.01 6.23
N LEU A 291 14.94 4.56 4.99
CA LEU A 291 15.92 3.86 4.15
C LEU A 291 17.01 4.79 3.61
N VAL A 292 16.64 6.04 3.30
CA VAL A 292 17.60 7.07 2.88
C VAL A 292 18.47 7.50 4.05
N ARG A 293 17.87 7.77 5.22
CA ARG A 293 18.62 8.17 6.43
C ARG A 293 19.59 7.11 6.93
N SER A 294 19.22 5.83 6.81
CA SER A 294 20.11 4.72 7.15
C SER A 294 21.19 4.46 6.09
N ARG A 295 21.19 5.22 4.98
CA ARG A 295 22.07 5.05 3.81
C ARG A 295 21.92 3.69 3.12
N TRP A 296 20.82 2.99 3.39
CA TRP A 296 20.49 1.75 2.68
C TRP A 296 20.07 2.03 1.24
N ALA A 297 19.43 3.18 1.00
CA ALA A 297 19.12 3.72 -0.33
C ALA A 297 19.59 5.19 -0.46
N HIS A 298 19.66 5.68 -1.70
CA HIS A 298 19.98 7.06 -2.03
C HIS A 298 18.80 7.82 -2.62
N ASP A 299 18.83 9.15 -2.52
CA ASP A 299 17.87 10.01 -3.19
C ASP A 299 18.08 10.05 -4.70
N LEU A 300 16.99 9.84 -5.45
CA LEU A 300 16.87 10.24 -6.85
C LEU A 300 15.80 11.34 -6.93
N VAL A 301 16.25 12.58 -6.76
CA VAL A 301 15.38 13.77 -6.70
C VAL A 301 15.85 14.82 -7.69
N ALA A 302 14.91 15.54 -8.28
CA ALA A 302 15.21 16.63 -9.19
C ALA A 302 15.57 17.91 -8.42
N ALA A 303 16.35 18.79 -9.06
CA ALA A 303 16.69 20.09 -8.49
C ALA A 303 15.43 20.97 -8.30
N ARG A 304 15.40 21.78 -7.24
CA ARG A 304 14.25 22.64 -6.90
C ARG A 304 13.72 23.51 -8.05
N PRO A 305 14.55 24.12 -8.93
CA PRO A 305 14.04 24.87 -10.08
C PRO A 305 13.25 24.00 -11.07
N VAL A 306 13.70 22.77 -11.33
CA VAL A 306 13.03 21.81 -12.22
C VAL A 306 11.69 21.39 -11.63
N VAL A 307 11.67 21.04 -10.34
CA VAL A 307 10.44 20.72 -9.61
C VAL A 307 9.44 21.88 -9.72
N ARG A 308 9.87 23.10 -9.37
CA ARG A 308 9.01 24.29 -9.40
C ARG A 308 8.44 24.59 -10.80
N ALA A 309 9.22 24.36 -11.85
CA ALA A 309 8.79 24.56 -13.24
C ALA A 309 7.69 23.57 -13.65
N ARG A 310 7.78 22.32 -13.18
CA ARG A 310 6.80 21.27 -13.48
C ARG A 310 5.57 21.26 -12.56
N SER A 311 5.69 21.78 -11.34
CA SER A 311 4.57 21.78 -10.39
C SER A 311 3.47 22.77 -10.75
N PRO A 312 2.19 22.41 -10.52
CA PRO A 312 1.09 23.37 -10.59
C PRO A 312 1.26 24.49 -9.55
N ARG A 313 0.48 25.56 -9.70
CA ARG A 313 0.36 26.59 -8.67
C ARG A 313 -0.62 26.12 -7.62
N VAL A 314 -0.14 25.82 -6.42
CA VAL A 314 -0.99 25.43 -5.29
C VAL A 314 -1.40 26.66 -4.49
N VAL A 315 -2.68 26.79 -4.19
CA VAL A 315 -3.27 27.85 -3.36
C VAL A 315 -4.05 27.18 -2.23
N ALA A 316 -3.67 27.47 -1.00
CA ALA A 316 -4.40 27.02 0.19
C ALA A 316 -5.46 28.05 0.58
N LEU A 317 -6.63 27.54 0.97
CA LEU A 317 -7.81 28.31 1.29
C LEU A 317 -8.31 27.90 2.67
N ASP A 318 -8.51 28.88 3.54
CA ASP A 318 -9.12 28.63 4.85
C ASP A 318 -10.60 28.22 4.67
N ASP A 319 -11.03 27.27 5.48
CA ASP A 319 -12.39 26.72 5.52
C ASP A 319 -13.39 27.78 6.03
N SER A 320 -12.90 28.76 6.82
CA SER A 320 -13.67 29.92 7.28
C SER A 320 -14.13 30.88 6.16
N GLY A 321 -13.54 30.75 4.95
CA GLY A 321 -13.83 31.61 3.79
C GLY A 321 -15.27 31.56 3.28
N HIS A 322 -16.03 30.51 3.64
CA HIS A 322 -17.46 30.38 3.32
C HIS A 322 -18.32 31.51 3.89
N GLU A 323 -17.80 32.28 4.86
CA GLU A 323 -18.51 33.34 5.55
C GLU A 323 -18.55 34.67 4.79
N GLN A 324 -17.75 34.85 3.74
CA GLN A 324 -17.66 36.11 2.97
C GLN A 324 -17.97 35.96 1.48
N GLU A 325 -18.52 34.81 1.05
CA GLU A 325 -18.88 34.57 -0.34
C GLU A 325 -20.07 35.39 -0.81
N ARG A 326 -19.77 36.45 -1.56
CA ARG A 326 -20.77 37.26 -2.26
C ARG A 326 -21.32 36.54 -3.51
N ASP A 327 -20.53 35.67 -4.15
CA ASP A 327 -20.93 34.93 -5.35
C ASP A 327 -22.02 33.87 -5.03
N PRO A 328 -23.24 33.99 -5.60
CA PRO A 328 -24.31 33.00 -5.43
C PRO A 328 -23.95 31.60 -5.90
N ALA A 329 -23.14 31.46 -6.96
CA ALA A 329 -22.75 30.15 -7.50
C ALA A 329 -21.72 29.44 -6.61
N ALA A 330 -20.81 30.21 -5.97
CA ALA A 330 -19.88 29.69 -4.97
C ALA A 330 -20.64 29.13 -3.75
N ARG A 331 -21.68 29.83 -3.31
CA ARG A 331 -22.57 29.38 -2.23
C ARG A 331 -23.35 28.11 -2.58
N THR A 332 -23.84 28.00 -3.82
CA THR A 332 -24.52 26.79 -4.32
C THR A 332 -23.56 25.59 -4.36
N ALA A 333 -22.36 25.79 -4.93
CA ALA A 333 -21.34 24.76 -5.04
C ALA A 333 -20.68 24.38 -3.71
N ARG A 334 -20.84 25.20 -2.66
CA ARG A 334 -20.06 25.11 -1.40
C ARG A 334 -18.56 25.16 -1.66
N LEU A 335 -18.14 26.09 -2.51
CA LEU A 335 -16.75 26.29 -2.87
C LEU A 335 -16.31 27.68 -2.48
N PRO A 336 -15.10 27.84 -1.91
CA PRO A 336 -14.46 29.13 -1.82
C PRO A 336 -14.42 29.85 -3.17
N SER A 337 -14.66 31.16 -3.19
CA SER A 337 -14.70 31.96 -4.43
C SER A 337 -13.42 31.82 -5.28
N VAL A 338 -12.27 31.61 -4.64
CA VAL A 338 -10.98 31.36 -5.31
C VAL A 338 -10.96 30.00 -6.02
N ALA A 339 -11.50 28.95 -5.38
CA ALA A 339 -11.61 27.62 -5.96
C ALA A 339 -12.56 27.61 -7.17
N LEU A 340 -13.73 28.26 -7.06
CA LEU A 340 -14.66 28.38 -8.18
C LEU A 340 -14.07 29.19 -9.34
N ARG A 341 -13.32 30.26 -9.04
CA ARG A 341 -12.64 31.05 -10.07
C ARG A 341 -11.59 30.21 -10.82
N ALA A 342 -10.77 29.44 -10.11
CA ALA A 342 -9.80 28.55 -10.73
C ALA A 342 -10.48 27.53 -11.67
N ALA A 343 -11.59 26.95 -11.23
CA ALA A 343 -12.39 26.05 -12.08
C ALA A 343 -12.94 26.75 -13.33
N ARG A 344 -13.57 27.92 -13.19
CA ARG A 344 -14.09 28.69 -14.33
C ARG A 344 -13.00 29.08 -15.33
N THR A 345 -11.84 29.53 -14.85
CA THR A 345 -10.71 29.89 -15.72
C THR A 345 -10.20 28.69 -16.51
N ALA A 346 -10.07 27.52 -15.89
CA ALA A 346 -9.69 26.30 -16.59
C ALA A 346 -10.72 25.88 -17.65
N LEU A 347 -12.01 25.88 -17.31
CA LEU A 347 -13.09 25.52 -18.23
C LEU A 347 -13.19 26.49 -19.41
N GLN A 348 -13.04 27.79 -19.18
CA GLN A 348 -12.99 28.82 -20.24
C GLN A 348 -11.78 28.64 -21.17
N ALA A 349 -10.68 28.10 -20.65
CA ALA A 349 -9.48 27.77 -21.43
C ALA A 349 -9.59 26.42 -22.18
N GLY A 350 -10.77 25.79 -22.20
CA GLY A 350 -10.97 24.51 -22.90
C GLY A 350 -10.57 23.27 -22.09
N LEU A 351 -10.18 23.42 -20.81
CA LEU A 351 -9.54 22.36 -20.03
C LEU A 351 -10.47 21.74 -18.99
N PRO A 352 -10.30 20.44 -18.69
CA PRO A 352 -11.06 19.79 -17.62
C PRO A 352 -10.61 20.24 -16.23
N VAL A 353 -11.52 20.13 -15.27
CA VAL A 353 -11.29 20.42 -13.85
C VAL A 353 -11.51 19.17 -13.01
N LEU A 354 -10.54 18.82 -12.19
CA LEU A 354 -10.65 17.75 -11.20
C LEU A 354 -11.21 18.30 -9.89
N VAL A 355 -12.12 17.58 -9.26
CA VAL A 355 -12.63 17.85 -7.91
C VAL A 355 -12.48 16.58 -7.10
N GLN A 356 -11.51 16.56 -6.19
CA GLN A 356 -11.29 15.45 -5.27
C GLN A 356 -12.11 15.66 -4.00
N VAL A 357 -12.91 14.66 -3.64
CA VAL A 357 -13.74 14.64 -2.42
C VAL A 357 -13.55 13.36 -1.64
N PRO A 358 -13.48 13.40 -0.29
CA PRO A 358 -13.29 12.20 0.52
C PRO A 358 -14.33 11.11 0.26
N ARG A 359 -13.93 9.83 0.41
CA ARG A 359 -14.86 8.69 0.24
C ARG A 359 -15.97 8.73 1.29
N ARG A 360 -17.13 8.14 0.96
CA ARG A 360 -18.18 7.86 1.93
C ARG A 360 -17.58 7.01 3.06
N GLY A 361 -17.61 7.51 4.29
CA GLY A 361 -17.13 6.80 5.48
C GLY A 361 -15.85 7.34 6.12
N TYR A 362 -15.16 8.35 5.53
CA TYR A 362 -13.95 8.90 6.16
C TYR A 362 -14.21 9.40 7.59
N VAL A 363 -15.28 10.17 7.83
CA VAL A 363 -15.92 10.36 9.14
C VAL A 363 -17.35 10.88 8.91
N PRO A 364 -18.42 10.33 9.52
CA PRO A 364 -19.68 11.05 9.65
C PRO A 364 -19.45 12.28 10.53
N SER A 365 -19.33 13.46 9.93
CA SER A 365 -19.23 14.71 10.68
C SER A 365 -20.61 15.21 11.06
N LEU A 366 -20.77 15.63 12.32
CA LEU A 366 -21.91 16.44 12.69
C LEU A 366 -21.76 17.82 12.08
N ALA A 367 -22.84 18.34 11.50
CA ALA A 367 -22.91 19.76 11.12
C ALA A 367 -24.25 20.35 11.53
N CYS A 368 -24.27 21.67 11.67
CA CYS A 368 -25.48 22.42 11.92
C CYS A 368 -26.54 22.13 10.85
N ALA A 369 -27.76 21.77 11.26
CA ALA A 369 -28.86 21.54 10.34
C ALA A 369 -29.28 22.84 9.59
N ARG A 370 -29.06 24.01 10.21
CA ARG A 370 -29.42 25.33 9.67
C ARG A 370 -28.35 25.90 8.74
N CYS A 371 -27.16 26.20 9.25
CA CYS A 371 -26.11 26.88 8.47
C CYS A 371 -25.08 25.92 7.87
N ARG A 372 -25.15 24.63 8.19
CA ARG A 372 -24.29 23.55 7.67
C ARG A 372 -22.82 23.63 8.06
N THR A 373 -22.44 24.53 8.99
CA THR A 373 -21.12 24.54 9.63
C THR A 373 -20.87 23.24 10.39
N ILE A 374 -19.69 22.64 10.19
CA ILE A 374 -19.26 21.43 10.90
C ILE A 374 -19.18 21.72 12.41
N ALA A 375 -19.76 20.82 13.21
CA ALA A 375 -19.71 20.90 14.65
C ALA A 375 -18.39 20.30 15.17
N ARG A 376 -17.66 21.07 15.98
CA ARG A 376 -16.38 20.69 16.58
C ARG A 376 -16.45 20.80 18.10
N CYS A 377 -15.64 20.00 18.79
CA CYS A 377 -15.53 20.02 20.25
C CYS A 377 -15.05 21.40 20.71
N ARG A 378 -15.70 21.97 21.72
CA ARG A 378 -15.30 23.28 22.25
C ARG A 378 -14.01 23.25 23.07
N HIS A 379 -13.60 22.05 23.51
CA HIS A 379 -12.41 21.86 24.32
C HIS A 379 -11.13 21.68 23.48
N CYS A 380 -11.15 20.75 22.52
CA CYS A 380 -9.97 20.41 21.71
C CYS A 380 -10.16 20.63 20.21
N THR A 381 -11.30 21.20 19.78
CA THR A 381 -11.65 21.41 18.37
C THR A 381 -11.78 20.10 17.56
N GLY A 382 -11.78 18.95 18.24
CA GLY A 382 -11.92 17.64 17.60
C GLY A 382 -13.29 17.36 17.00
N PRO A 383 -13.38 16.39 16.07
CA PRO A 383 -14.62 16.00 15.44
C PRO A 383 -15.57 15.39 16.46
N LEU A 384 -16.84 15.74 16.32
CA LEU A 384 -17.92 15.26 17.16
C LEU A 384 -18.71 14.18 16.41
N SER A 385 -19.05 13.10 17.11
CA SER A 385 -19.93 12.03 16.63
C SER A 385 -21.16 11.91 17.52
N LEU A 386 -22.28 11.45 16.96
CA LEU A 386 -23.41 11.00 17.77
C LEU A 386 -23.15 9.55 18.19
N PRO A 387 -23.17 9.23 19.49
CA PRO A 387 -23.27 7.84 19.96
C PRO A 387 -24.57 7.18 19.49
N ASP A 388 -24.66 5.85 19.60
CA ASP A 388 -25.87 5.09 19.27
C ASP A 388 -27.09 5.55 20.09
N ARG A 389 -28.29 5.21 19.60
CA ARG A 389 -29.61 5.86 19.80
C ARG A 389 -30.08 6.24 21.22
N ASP A 390 -29.35 5.91 22.29
CA ASP A 390 -29.80 6.07 23.69
C ASP A 390 -29.04 7.14 24.50
N ILE A 391 -28.02 7.82 23.94
CA ILE A 391 -27.28 8.89 24.63
C ILE A 391 -27.61 10.28 24.06
N ALA A 392 -28.06 11.19 24.93
CA ALA A 392 -28.34 12.58 24.58
C ALA A 392 -27.05 13.42 24.56
N GLY A 393 -26.44 13.58 23.39
CA GLY A 393 -25.29 14.47 23.21
C GLY A 393 -24.34 14.01 22.12
N ALA A 394 -23.43 14.88 21.70
CA ALA A 394 -22.33 14.50 20.81
C ALA A 394 -21.08 14.17 21.62
N VAL A 395 -20.30 13.17 21.22
CA VAL A 395 -19.03 12.82 21.88
C VAL A 395 -17.87 13.29 21.01
N CYS A 396 -16.89 13.95 21.61
CA CYS A 396 -15.65 14.24 20.93
C CYS A 396 -14.84 12.96 20.73
N ARG A 397 -14.53 12.66 19.48
CA ARG A 397 -13.73 11.48 19.14
C ARG A 397 -12.29 11.59 19.62
N TRP A 398 -11.76 12.81 19.75
CA TRP A 398 -10.36 13.04 20.17
C TRP A 398 -10.17 12.94 21.67
N CYS A 399 -10.97 13.65 22.46
CA CYS A 399 -10.78 13.72 23.91
C CYS A 399 -11.82 12.93 24.72
N GLY A 400 -12.75 12.24 24.05
CA GLY A 400 -13.82 11.47 24.68
C GLY A 400 -14.88 12.32 25.41
N ARG A 401 -14.74 13.65 25.41
CA ARG A 401 -15.65 14.54 26.15
C ARG A 401 -17.03 14.57 25.51
N GLU A 402 -18.05 14.38 26.33
CA GLU A 402 -19.45 14.57 25.97
C GLU A 402 -19.81 16.06 25.85
N GLU A 403 -20.57 16.39 24.81
CA GLU A 403 -21.10 17.71 24.50
C GLU A 403 -22.64 17.58 24.39
N SER A 404 -23.29 17.68 25.54
CA SER A 404 -24.75 17.52 25.69
C SER A 404 -25.55 18.71 25.15
N ALA A 405 -24.97 19.91 25.15
CA ALA A 405 -25.62 21.16 24.72
C ALA A 405 -24.93 21.76 23.49
N LEU A 406 -24.87 20.97 22.42
CA LEU A 406 -24.17 21.35 21.21
C LEU A 406 -24.86 22.54 20.51
N ARG A 407 -24.24 23.72 20.57
CA ARG A 407 -24.66 24.89 19.77
C ARG A 407 -23.65 25.13 18.66
N CYS A 408 -24.15 25.32 17.45
CA CYS A 408 -23.37 25.75 16.31
C CYS A 408 -22.64 27.06 16.63
N ALA A 409 -21.31 27.06 16.52
CA ALA A 409 -20.48 28.25 16.74
C ALA A 409 -20.81 29.41 15.78
N ARG A 410 -21.44 29.13 14.64
CA ARG A 410 -21.79 30.13 13.61
C ARG A 410 -23.15 30.77 13.79
N CYS A 411 -24.21 29.98 13.99
CA CYS A 411 -25.59 30.49 14.01
C CYS A 411 -26.36 30.22 15.30
N GLY A 412 -25.69 29.68 16.32
CA GLY A 412 -26.27 29.37 17.63
C GLY A 412 -27.29 28.23 17.64
N SER A 413 -27.62 27.65 16.48
CA SER A 413 -28.58 26.56 16.36
C SER A 413 -28.09 25.31 17.09
N GLU A 414 -29.02 24.69 17.83
CA GLU A 414 -28.82 23.41 18.52
C GLU A 414 -29.08 22.20 17.62
N ALA A 415 -29.72 22.43 16.47
CA ALA A 415 -30.03 21.36 15.53
C ALA A 415 -28.75 20.96 14.79
N VAL A 416 -28.35 19.70 14.98
CA VAL A 416 -27.32 19.05 14.18
C VAL A 416 -27.86 17.89 13.37
N ARG A 417 -27.17 17.62 12.28
CA ARG A 417 -27.41 16.44 11.45
C ARG A 417 -26.08 15.77 11.17
N ALA A 418 -26.11 14.45 11.08
CA ALA A 418 -25.02 13.73 10.44
C ALA A 418 -24.94 14.18 8.98
N VAL A 419 -23.76 14.63 8.57
CA VAL A 419 -23.48 14.93 7.16
C VAL A 419 -22.51 13.89 6.67
N VAL A 420 -22.91 13.20 5.62
CA VAL A 420 -21.98 12.50 4.74
C VAL A 420 -21.75 13.43 3.56
N VAL A 421 -20.56 14.02 3.49
CA VAL A 421 -20.08 14.62 2.24
C VAL A 421 -19.77 13.46 1.29
N GLY A 422 -20.21 13.56 0.04
CA GLY A 422 -20.02 12.48 -0.91
C GLY A 422 -20.08 12.95 -2.34
N ALA A 423 -19.26 12.32 -3.20
CA ALA A 423 -19.06 12.66 -4.60
C ALA A 423 -20.35 12.93 -5.38
N ARG A 424 -21.38 12.10 -5.21
CA ARG A 424 -22.67 12.26 -5.90
C ARG A 424 -23.35 13.60 -5.57
N ARG A 425 -23.34 14.02 -4.30
CA ARG A 425 -23.96 15.28 -3.89
C ARG A 425 -23.13 16.47 -4.35
N THR A 426 -21.80 16.37 -4.23
CA THR A 426 -20.91 17.43 -4.74
C THR A 426 -21.09 17.61 -6.25
N ALA A 427 -21.21 16.51 -7.01
CA ALA A 427 -21.52 16.54 -8.44
C ALA A 427 -22.84 17.24 -8.76
N GLU A 428 -23.92 16.96 -8.02
CA GLU A 428 -25.21 17.63 -8.20
C GLU A 428 -25.12 19.15 -7.95
N GLU A 429 -24.44 19.58 -6.89
CA GLU A 429 -24.32 21.01 -6.58
C GLU A 429 -23.38 21.73 -7.57
N LEU A 430 -22.33 21.06 -8.06
CA LEU A 430 -21.45 21.59 -9.11
C LEU A 430 -22.17 21.74 -10.45
N GLY A 431 -23.00 20.77 -10.83
CA GLY A 431 -23.81 20.86 -12.05
C GLY A 431 -24.78 22.06 -12.02
N LYS A 432 -25.32 22.41 -10.85
CA LYS A 432 -26.13 23.63 -10.68
C LYS A 432 -25.31 24.92 -10.75
N ALA A 433 -24.09 24.90 -10.23
CA ALA A 433 -23.22 26.08 -10.17
C ALA A 433 -22.50 26.38 -11.49
N LEU A 434 -22.36 25.38 -12.36
CA LEU A 434 -21.68 25.45 -13.66
C LEU A 434 -22.61 24.93 -14.78
N PRO A 435 -23.69 25.67 -15.11
CA PRO A 435 -24.64 25.24 -16.13
C PRO A 435 -23.96 25.11 -17.51
N GLY A 436 -24.29 24.04 -18.23
CA GLY A 436 -23.74 23.76 -19.57
C GLY A 436 -22.42 23.00 -19.59
N ILE A 437 -21.84 22.67 -18.43
CA ILE A 437 -20.62 21.87 -18.32
C ILE A 437 -20.95 20.43 -17.92
N SER A 438 -20.33 19.45 -18.58
CA SER A 438 -20.52 18.04 -18.24
C SER A 438 -19.90 17.71 -16.88
N VAL A 439 -20.59 16.91 -16.08
CA VAL A 439 -20.09 16.45 -14.78
C VAL A 439 -19.90 14.93 -14.82
N ILE A 440 -18.66 14.49 -14.64
CA ILE A 440 -18.25 13.08 -14.67
C ILE A 440 -17.95 12.66 -13.22
N THR A 441 -18.52 11.55 -12.75
CA THR A 441 -18.19 11.01 -11.41
C THR A 441 -17.34 9.76 -11.52
N SER A 442 -16.27 9.69 -10.73
CA SER A 442 -15.40 8.51 -10.65
C SER A 442 -15.19 8.09 -9.20
N GLY A 443 -15.61 6.87 -8.86
CA GLY A 443 -15.43 6.32 -7.51
C GLY A 443 -16.35 5.14 -7.20
N GLY A 444 -15.93 4.30 -6.26
CA GLY A 444 -16.64 3.06 -5.95
C GLY A 444 -16.65 2.10 -7.14
N ASP A 445 -17.83 1.62 -7.51
CA ASP A 445 -18.01 0.61 -8.57
C ASP A 445 -17.95 1.18 -10.00
N ALA A 446 -18.00 2.51 -10.15
CA ALA A 446 -17.93 3.20 -11.43
C ALA A 446 -16.67 4.06 -11.51
N MET A 447 -15.53 3.41 -11.78
CA MET A 447 -14.25 4.09 -12.00
C MET A 447 -14.06 4.44 -13.48
N VAL A 448 -13.68 5.68 -13.74
CA VAL A 448 -13.27 6.15 -15.06
C VAL A 448 -11.74 6.14 -15.11
N SER A 449 -11.15 5.59 -16.18
CA SER A 449 -9.69 5.50 -16.33
C SER A 449 -9.09 6.76 -16.95
N ALA A 450 -9.75 7.33 -17.96
CA ALA A 450 -9.30 8.52 -18.67
C ALA A 450 -10.47 9.41 -19.09
N VAL A 451 -10.18 10.70 -19.27
CA VAL A 451 -11.14 11.71 -19.78
C VAL A 451 -10.51 12.49 -20.94
N PRO A 452 -11.32 12.96 -21.92
CA PRO A 452 -10.83 13.78 -23.02
C PRO A 452 -10.33 15.15 -22.54
N ALA A 453 -9.56 15.82 -23.40
CA ALA A 453 -9.03 17.17 -23.20
C ALA A 453 -10.10 18.24 -23.49
N GLU A 454 -11.28 18.12 -22.86
CA GLU A 454 -12.43 18.99 -23.11
C GLU A 454 -12.97 19.59 -21.78
N PRO A 455 -13.72 20.70 -21.83
CA PRO A 455 -14.32 21.29 -20.63
C PRO A 455 -15.30 20.34 -19.95
N ALA A 456 -14.87 19.78 -18.82
CA ALA A 456 -15.67 18.91 -17.98
C ALA A 456 -15.26 19.07 -16.51
N VAL A 457 -16.20 18.83 -15.59
CA VAL A 457 -15.92 18.74 -14.16
C VAL A 457 -15.90 17.27 -13.77
N VAL A 458 -14.74 16.79 -13.34
CA VAL A 458 -14.55 15.40 -12.90
C VAL A 458 -14.56 15.37 -11.38
N VAL A 459 -15.59 14.76 -10.78
CA VAL A 459 -15.68 14.57 -9.33
C VAL A 459 -15.20 13.17 -8.98
N ALA A 460 -14.04 13.08 -8.33
CA ALA A 460 -13.40 11.82 -7.99
C ALA A 460 -13.19 11.65 -6.49
N THR A 461 -13.25 10.42 -6.00
CA THR A 461 -12.72 10.09 -4.67
C THR A 461 -11.21 9.81 -4.72
N PRO A 462 -10.44 10.07 -3.65
CA PRO A 462 -9.02 9.75 -3.59
C PRO A 462 -8.67 8.36 -4.13
N GLY A 463 -7.80 8.31 -5.15
CA GLY A 463 -7.35 7.10 -5.84
C GLY A 463 -8.21 6.69 -7.04
N ALA A 464 -9.29 7.41 -7.34
CA ALA A 464 -10.16 7.17 -8.49
C ALA A 464 -10.10 8.29 -9.53
N GLU A 465 -9.09 9.15 -9.48
CA GLU A 465 -8.89 10.25 -10.43
C GLU A 465 -8.53 9.67 -11.82
N PRO A 466 -9.31 9.93 -12.88
CA PRO A 466 -8.92 9.55 -14.23
C PRO A 466 -7.76 10.40 -14.72
N VAL A 467 -7.01 9.89 -15.69
CA VAL A 467 -6.00 10.69 -16.41
C VAL A 467 -6.70 11.55 -17.46
N ALA A 468 -6.45 12.86 -17.45
CA ALA A 468 -6.90 13.76 -18.52
C ALA A 468 -5.84 13.85 -19.62
N ALA A 469 -6.24 13.69 -20.88
CA ALA A 469 -5.35 13.95 -22.01
C ALA A 469 -4.82 15.40 -21.93
N GLY A 470 -3.49 15.58 -21.92
CA GLY A 470 -2.86 16.89 -21.76
C GLY A 470 -2.95 17.53 -20.37
N GLY A 471 -3.49 16.82 -19.37
CA GLY A 471 -3.58 17.24 -17.97
C GLY A 471 -4.77 18.15 -17.65
N TYR A 472 -5.11 18.23 -16.37
CA TYR A 472 -6.18 19.12 -15.88
C TYR A 472 -5.71 20.58 -15.85
N GLY A 473 -6.62 21.51 -16.16
CA GLY A 473 -6.37 22.94 -15.99
C GLY A 473 -6.44 23.38 -14.52
N ALA A 474 -7.29 22.73 -13.73
CA ALA A 474 -7.34 22.92 -12.29
C ALA A 474 -7.71 21.65 -11.52
N ALA A 475 -7.28 21.56 -10.26
CA ALA A 475 -7.81 20.60 -9.29
C ALA A 475 -8.29 21.29 -8.02
N LEU A 476 -9.46 20.88 -7.52
CA LEU A 476 -10.04 21.33 -6.26
C LEU A 476 -9.97 20.18 -5.26
N LEU A 477 -9.16 20.33 -4.21
CA LEU A 477 -9.00 19.35 -3.13
C LEU A 477 -9.88 19.80 -1.98
N LEU A 478 -11.07 19.20 -1.87
CA LEU A 478 -12.10 19.62 -0.93
C LEU A 478 -12.05 18.83 0.37
N ASP A 479 -12.63 19.41 1.42
CA ASP A 479 -12.82 18.78 2.73
C ASP A 479 -11.50 18.24 3.34
N GLY A 480 -10.41 19.02 3.25
CA GLY A 480 -9.10 18.58 3.72
C GLY A 480 -9.06 18.19 5.20
N TRP A 481 -9.93 18.80 6.02
CA TRP A 481 -10.11 18.45 7.43
C TRP A 481 -10.53 16.98 7.64
N ALA A 482 -11.25 16.37 6.69
CA ALA A 482 -11.72 15.00 6.81
C ALA A 482 -10.60 13.97 6.59
N LEU A 483 -9.59 14.32 5.78
CA LEU A 483 -8.41 13.50 5.57
C LEU A 483 -7.39 13.73 6.68
N LEU A 484 -7.08 15.01 6.98
CA LEU A 484 -6.09 15.40 8.00
C LEU A 484 -6.55 15.10 9.44
N GLY A 485 -7.86 15.14 9.72
CA GLY A 485 -8.41 14.95 11.06
C GLY A 485 -8.62 13.49 11.46
N ARG A 486 -8.17 12.53 10.64
CA ARG A 486 -8.18 11.10 10.98
C ARG A 486 -7.33 10.85 12.22
N GLN A 487 -7.83 10.00 13.12
CA GLN A 487 -7.08 9.51 14.28
C GLN A 487 -6.18 8.35 13.85
N ASP A 488 -5.24 8.65 12.96
CA ASP A 488 -4.36 7.66 12.37
C ASP A 488 -2.96 8.28 12.31
N LEU A 489 -1.93 7.50 12.69
CA LEU A 489 -0.55 7.93 12.63
C LEU A 489 -0.15 8.42 11.23
N ARG A 490 -0.72 7.82 10.18
CA ARG A 490 -0.44 8.15 8.78
C ARG A 490 -1.40 9.19 8.20
N ALA A 491 -2.29 9.80 8.98
CA ALA A 491 -3.29 10.73 8.47
C ALA A 491 -2.69 11.85 7.60
N ALA A 492 -1.62 12.50 8.08
CA ALA A 492 -0.93 13.57 7.36
C ALA A 492 -0.19 13.04 6.11
N GLU A 493 0.55 11.94 6.26
CA GLU A 493 1.27 11.24 5.17
C GLU A 493 0.34 10.80 4.05
N ASP A 494 -0.73 10.08 4.37
CA ASP A 494 -1.76 9.61 3.43
C ASP A 494 -2.44 10.78 2.72
N THR A 495 -2.72 11.86 3.45
CA THR A 495 -3.37 13.04 2.88
C THR A 495 -2.46 13.69 1.85
N LEU A 496 -1.18 13.90 2.18
CA LEU A 496 -0.23 14.48 1.23
C LEU A 496 -0.07 13.58 0.01
N ARG A 497 0.03 12.26 0.20
CA ARG A 497 0.12 11.26 -0.88
C ARG A 497 -1.04 11.39 -1.87
N ARG A 498 -2.27 11.38 -1.36
CA ARG A 498 -3.50 11.50 -2.17
C ARG A 498 -3.61 12.85 -2.87
N TRP A 499 -3.19 13.93 -2.21
CA TRP A 499 -3.17 15.27 -2.79
C TRP A 499 -2.11 15.44 -3.87
N MET A 500 -0.90 14.94 -3.65
CA MET A 500 0.18 15.01 -4.64
C MET A 500 -0.12 14.14 -5.85
N ALA A 501 -0.72 12.95 -5.68
CA ALA A 501 -1.15 12.12 -6.79
C ALA A 501 -2.19 12.84 -7.68
N ALA A 502 -3.20 13.47 -7.08
CA ALA A 502 -4.19 14.26 -7.83
C ALA A 502 -3.57 15.54 -8.44
N ALA A 503 -2.72 16.25 -7.70
CA ALA A 503 -2.07 17.46 -8.17
C ALA A 503 -1.06 17.19 -9.31
N ALA A 504 -0.46 15.99 -9.37
CA ALA A 504 0.43 15.60 -10.45
C ALA A 504 -0.27 15.44 -11.80
N LEU A 505 -1.60 15.29 -11.81
CA LEU A 505 -2.43 15.27 -13.02
C LEU A 505 -2.76 16.67 -13.54
N VAL A 506 -2.46 17.72 -12.76
CA VAL A 506 -2.67 19.12 -13.14
C VAL A 506 -1.48 19.62 -13.92
N ARG A 507 -1.75 20.43 -14.94
CA ARG A 507 -0.71 21.07 -15.75
C ARG A 507 0.28 21.89 -14.91
N PRO A 508 1.50 22.12 -15.40
CA PRO A 508 2.43 23.03 -14.75
C PRO A 508 1.87 24.44 -14.61
N ARG A 509 2.38 25.19 -13.62
CA ARG A 509 1.98 26.60 -13.40
C ARG A 509 2.26 27.51 -14.60
N GLY A 510 3.28 27.19 -15.40
CA GLY A 510 3.62 27.93 -16.63
C GLY A 510 2.50 27.84 -17.68
N ASP A 511 1.75 26.75 -17.66
CA ASP A 511 0.64 26.47 -18.58
C ASP A 511 -0.73 26.79 -17.96
N GLY A 512 -0.73 27.57 -16.87
CA GLY A 512 -1.95 28.00 -16.17
C GLY A 512 -2.49 27.01 -15.13
N GLY A 513 -1.84 25.87 -14.91
CA GLY A 513 -2.31 24.84 -14.00
C GLY A 513 -2.38 25.27 -12.54
N THR A 514 -3.55 25.10 -11.91
CA THR A 514 -3.82 25.58 -10.54
C THR A 514 -4.44 24.49 -9.67
N VAL A 515 -3.93 24.31 -8.45
CA VAL A 515 -4.52 23.44 -7.43
C VAL A 515 -5.05 24.32 -6.30
N ALA A 516 -6.33 24.24 -6.00
CA ALA A 516 -6.93 24.86 -4.83
C ALA A 516 -7.17 23.80 -3.75
N VAL A 517 -6.56 23.97 -2.58
CA VAL A 517 -6.75 23.07 -1.43
C VAL A 517 -7.54 23.79 -0.34
N VAL A 518 -8.66 23.21 0.08
CA VAL A 518 -9.50 23.73 1.17
C VAL A 518 -8.97 23.18 2.49
N ALA A 519 -7.92 23.81 2.99
CA ALA A 519 -7.25 23.53 4.25
C ALA A 519 -6.38 24.75 4.65
N GLU A 520 -6.20 24.96 5.95
CA GLU A 520 -5.43 26.06 6.49
C GLU A 520 -3.95 26.00 6.06
N SER A 521 -3.42 27.11 5.55
CA SER A 521 -2.05 27.17 5.04
C SER A 521 -0.99 26.97 6.13
N VAL A 522 -1.32 27.15 7.41
CA VAL A 522 -0.38 26.96 8.53
C VAL A 522 -0.04 25.50 8.79
N ILE A 523 -0.85 24.55 8.29
CA ILE A 523 -0.65 23.12 8.49
C ILE A 523 0.60 22.65 7.72
N PRO A 524 1.56 21.95 8.37
CA PRO A 524 2.81 21.51 7.71
C PRO A 524 2.61 20.69 6.44
N THR A 525 1.60 19.80 6.43
CA THR A 525 1.21 19.00 5.26
C THR A 525 0.80 19.88 4.08
N VAL A 526 0.03 20.95 4.34
CA VAL A 526 -0.41 21.91 3.31
C VAL A 526 0.78 22.72 2.80
N GLN A 527 1.68 23.16 3.68
CA GLN A 527 2.93 23.83 3.27
C GLN A 527 3.79 22.95 2.36
N SER A 528 3.87 21.65 2.66
CA SER A 528 4.63 20.68 1.87
C SER A 528 4.03 20.50 0.47
N LEU A 529 2.70 20.47 0.36
CA LEU A 529 2.02 20.49 -0.94
C LEU A 529 2.30 21.80 -1.70
N ILE A 530 2.21 22.96 -1.04
CA ILE A 530 2.47 24.28 -1.66
C ILE A 530 3.88 24.35 -2.25
N ARG A 531 4.87 23.85 -1.51
CA ARG A 531 6.27 23.87 -1.89
C ARG A 531 6.66 22.73 -2.82
N TRP A 532 5.77 21.77 -3.05
CA TRP A 532 6.09 20.47 -3.66
C TRP A 532 7.33 19.85 -3.00
N ASP A 533 7.23 19.57 -1.71
CA ASP A 533 8.33 19.09 -0.88
C ASP A 533 7.97 17.79 -0.15
N PRO A 534 7.88 16.66 -0.89
CA PRO A 534 7.57 15.37 -0.28
C PRO A 534 8.71 14.83 0.59
N VAL A 535 9.96 15.21 0.30
CA VAL A 535 11.14 14.76 1.07
C VAL A 535 11.17 15.44 2.43
N GLY A 536 11.01 16.76 2.47
CA GLY A 536 10.93 17.50 3.72
C GLY A 536 9.75 17.07 4.59
N HIS A 537 8.59 16.78 3.98
CA HIS A 537 7.44 16.24 4.73
C HIS A 537 7.75 14.87 5.36
N ALA A 538 8.31 13.94 4.59
CA ALA A 538 8.63 12.61 5.10
C ALA A 538 9.72 12.63 6.19
N ASP A 539 10.68 13.55 6.10
CA ASP A 539 11.72 13.73 7.13
C ASP A 539 11.14 14.26 8.44
N LEU A 540 10.25 15.27 8.37
CA LEU A 540 9.52 15.77 9.52
C LEU A 540 8.61 14.72 10.15
N GLU A 541 7.90 13.93 9.33
CA GLU A 541 7.11 12.79 9.81
C GLU A 541 7.99 11.75 10.52
N PHE A 542 9.14 11.42 9.94
CA PHE A 542 10.08 10.48 10.56
C PHE A 542 10.61 10.99 11.90
N ASP A 543 11.03 12.25 11.99
CA ASP A 543 11.54 12.85 13.24
C ASP A 543 10.45 12.94 14.32
N ALA A 544 9.25 13.40 13.96
CA ALA A 544 8.12 13.47 14.90
C ALA A 544 7.75 12.09 15.45
N ARG A 545 7.76 11.05 14.60
CA ARG A 545 7.51 9.67 15.04
C ARG A 545 8.65 9.13 15.89
N ALA A 546 9.91 9.47 15.57
CA ALA A 546 11.06 9.04 16.37
C ALA A 546 11.03 9.62 17.79
N GLU A 547 10.63 10.88 17.95
CA GLU A 547 10.55 11.56 19.26
C GLU A 547 9.61 10.85 20.25
N VAL A 548 8.49 10.31 19.75
CA VAL A 548 7.51 9.59 20.57
C VAL A 548 7.64 8.06 20.49
N GLY A 549 8.65 7.56 19.77
CA GLY A 549 8.90 6.13 19.59
C GLY A 549 7.81 5.42 18.80
N LEU A 550 7.50 5.90 17.60
CA LEU A 550 6.53 5.29 16.67
C LEU A 550 7.21 4.78 15.39
N PRO A 551 6.60 3.82 14.67
CA PRO A 551 7.16 3.31 13.43
C PRO A 551 7.34 4.43 12.39
N PRO A 552 8.44 4.46 11.63
CA PRO A 552 9.42 3.38 11.49
C PRO A 552 10.71 3.54 12.33
N ALA A 553 10.71 4.42 13.34
CA ALA A 553 11.86 4.57 14.24
C ALA A 553 12.01 3.40 15.21
N VAL A 554 10.93 2.66 15.44
CA VAL A 554 10.83 1.46 16.28
C VAL A 554 10.09 0.35 15.53
N HIS A 555 10.15 -0.87 16.06
CA HIS A 555 9.25 -1.95 15.67
C HIS A 555 8.11 -2.08 16.66
N ILE A 556 6.90 -2.34 16.17
CA ILE A 556 5.71 -2.56 17.00
C ILE A 556 5.01 -3.83 16.58
N ALA A 557 4.68 -4.70 17.54
CA ALA A 557 3.74 -5.79 17.35
C ALA A 557 2.37 -5.43 17.94
N ALA A 558 1.30 -5.60 17.17
CA ALA A 558 -0.06 -5.61 17.69
C ALA A 558 -0.52 -7.05 17.94
N ILE A 559 -1.00 -7.31 19.15
CA ILE A 559 -1.54 -8.60 19.59
C ILE A 559 -3.02 -8.39 19.90
N ASP A 560 -3.87 -8.96 19.06
CA ASP A 560 -5.32 -8.82 19.16
C ASP A 560 -5.96 -10.17 19.50
N GLY A 561 -6.84 -10.18 20.50
CA GLY A 561 -7.53 -11.40 20.91
C GLY A 561 -8.44 -11.18 22.11
N VAL A 562 -8.98 -12.26 22.65
CA VAL A 562 -9.66 -12.21 23.95
C VAL A 562 -8.62 -11.88 25.04
N PRO A 563 -8.95 -11.02 26.03
CA PRO A 563 -7.97 -10.55 27.02
C PRO A 563 -7.15 -11.65 27.68
N VAL A 564 -7.79 -12.76 28.06
CA VAL A 564 -7.11 -13.92 28.68
C VAL A 564 -6.10 -14.57 27.72
N ALA A 565 -6.45 -14.70 26.44
CA ALA A 565 -5.56 -15.28 25.43
C ALA A 565 -4.38 -14.35 25.10
N VAL A 566 -4.60 -13.03 25.08
CA VAL A 566 -3.53 -12.03 24.88
C VAL A 566 -2.53 -12.09 26.04
N ASN A 567 -3.00 -12.10 27.29
CA ASN A 567 -2.14 -12.21 28.46
C ASN A 567 -1.37 -13.53 28.48
N ALA A 568 -2.03 -14.66 28.19
CA ALA A 568 -1.37 -15.96 28.13
C ALA A 568 -0.25 -16.00 27.07
N LEU A 569 -0.41 -15.29 25.95
CA LEU A 569 0.65 -15.19 24.94
C LEU A 569 1.83 -14.37 25.43
N LEU A 570 1.56 -13.24 26.10
CA LEU A 570 2.59 -12.36 26.65
C LEU A 570 3.36 -13.03 27.79
N ASP A 571 2.69 -13.78 28.66
CA ASP A 571 3.32 -14.49 29.80
C ASP A 571 4.31 -15.57 29.33
N ILE A 572 4.06 -16.18 28.17
CA ILE A 572 4.93 -17.20 27.57
C ILE A 572 5.99 -16.56 26.65
N ALA A 573 5.71 -15.37 26.11
CA ALA A 573 6.65 -14.68 25.25
C ALA A 573 7.87 -14.21 26.05
N GLU A 574 9.02 -14.81 25.78
CA GLU A 574 10.33 -14.34 26.23
C GLU A 574 10.69 -13.04 25.47
N LEU A 575 9.99 -11.95 25.80
CA LEU A 575 10.17 -10.65 25.16
C LEU A 575 11.56 -10.07 25.48
N PRO A 576 12.17 -9.29 24.57
CA PRO A 576 13.43 -8.59 24.84
C PRO A 576 13.31 -7.65 26.04
N ASP A 577 14.38 -7.46 26.82
CA ASP A 577 14.39 -6.57 27.99
C ASP A 577 14.02 -5.11 27.65
N THR A 578 14.23 -4.70 26.41
CA THR A 578 13.87 -3.37 25.89
C THR A 578 12.40 -3.25 25.48
N ALA A 579 11.61 -4.32 25.57
CA ALA A 579 10.22 -4.33 25.14
C ALA A 579 9.32 -3.52 26.09
N GLN A 580 8.47 -2.69 25.48
CA GLN A 580 7.50 -1.88 26.20
C GLN A 580 6.09 -2.30 25.81
N LEU A 581 5.28 -2.64 26.81
CA LEU A 581 3.88 -3.01 26.64
C LEU A 581 3.00 -1.77 26.74
N LEU A 582 2.09 -1.58 25.78
CA LEU A 582 1.14 -0.46 25.73
C LEU A 582 -0.28 -1.02 25.54
N GLY A 583 -1.16 -0.77 26.51
CA GLY A 583 -2.51 -1.34 26.57
C GLY A 583 -2.80 -2.01 27.92
N PRO A 584 -3.86 -2.83 28.03
CA PRO A 584 -4.78 -3.21 26.97
C PRO A 584 -5.76 -2.08 26.60
N VAL A 585 -6.19 -2.05 25.34
CA VAL A 585 -7.28 -1.19 24.86
C VAL A 585 -8.27 -2.02 24.08
N ASP A 586 -9.50 -1.53 23.92
CA ASP A 586 -10.47 -2.16 23.01
C ASP A 586 -9.96 -2.13 21.57
N LEU A 587 -10.35 -3.13 20.78
CA LEU A 587 -10.03 -3.14 19.35
C LEU A 587 -10.61 -1.87 18.67
N PRO A 588 -9.80 -1.09 17.94
CA PRO A 588 -10.25 0.15 17.33
C PRO A 588 -11.49 -0.02 16.43
N SER A 589 -12.37 0.99 16.43
CA SER A 589 -13.58 0.98 15.60
C SER A 589 -13.23 0.83 14.12
N GLY A 590 -13.79 -0.17 13.45
CA GLY A 590 -13.52 -0.45 12.03
C GLY A 590 -12.28 -1.31 11.76
N ALA A 591 -11.45 -1.60 12.78
CA ALA A 591 -10.39 -2.58 12.64
C ALA A 591 -10.98 -3.98 12.43
N ARG A 592 -10.33 -4.77 11.56
CA ARG A 592 -10.74 -6.15 11.31
C ARG A 592 -10.59 -6.95 12.60
N ARG A 593 -11.60 -7.75 12.98
CA ARG A 593 -11.49 -8.66 14.12
C ARG A 593 -10.55 -9.84 13.82
N PRO A 594 -9.87 -10.42 14.82
CA PRO A 594 -9.10 -11.64 14.63
C PRO A 594 -9.98 -12.76 14.01
N PRO A 595 -9.48 -13.51 13.02
CA PRO A 595 -10.24 -14.61 12.44
C PRO A 595 -10.49 -15.72 13.47
N GLY A 596 -11.64 -16.37 13.39
CA GLY A 596 -11.98 -17.50 14.27
C GLY A 596 -12.64 -17.12 15.61
N LEU A 597 -12.83 -15.83 15.88
CA LEU A 597 -13.62 -15.35 17.02
C LEU A 597 -15.08 -15.09 16.61
N ALA A 598 -16.02 -15.30 17.53
CA ALA A 598 -17.42 -14.94 17.31
C ALA A 598 -17.58 -13.40 17.25
N ALA A 599 -18.66 -12.94 16.60
CA ALA A 599 -18.86 -11.52 16.29
C ALA A 599 -19.04 -10.64 17.54
N ASP A 600 -19.57 -11.22 18.61
CA ASP A 600 -19.90 -10.59 19.90
C ASP A 600 -18.78 -10.70 20.95
N THR A 601 -17.73 -11.49 20.69
CA THR A 601 -16.65 -11.70 21.65
C THR A 601 -15.90 -10.38 21.93
N PRO A 602 -15.59 -10.02 23.20
CA PRO A 602 -14.75 -8.85 23.45
C PRO A 602 -13.33 -9.10 22.94
N VAL A 603 -12.78 -8.13 22.20
CA VAL A 603 -11.41 -8.19 21.66
C VAL A 603 -10.62 -7.02 22.20
N SER A 604 -9.52 -7.33 22.88
CA SER A 604 -8.53 -6.35 23.33
C SER A 604 -7.30 -6.38 22.44
N ARG A 605 -6.64 -5.24 22.33
CA ARG A 605 -5.34 -5.05 21.71
C ARG A 605 -4.28 -4.76 22.77
N MET A 606 -3.15 -5.45 22.67
CA MET A 606 -1.89 -5.06 23.30
C MET A 606 -0.88 -4.69 22.22
N LEU A 607 -0.14 -3.60 22.43
CA LEU A 607 1.01 -3.26 21.60
C LEU A 607 2.31 -3.59 22.34
N VAL A 608 3.26 -4.17 21.63
CA VAL A 608 4.62 -4.41 22.11
C VAL A 608 5.58 -3.63 21.25
N ARG A 609 6.27 -2.65 21.83
CA ARG A 609 7.23 -1.79 21.13
C ARG A 609 8.66 -2.17 21.53
N VAL A 610 9.55 -2.24 20.54
CA VAL A 610 11.00 -2.43 20.75
C VAL A 610 11.82 -1.46 19.89
N PRO A 611 13.06 -1.13 20.28
CA PRO A 611 14.00 -0.42 19.41
C PRO A 611 14.17 -1.12 18.05
N ARG A 612 14.62 -0.37 17.03
CA ARG A 612 14.65 -0.84 15.63
C ARG A 612 15.51 -2.09 15.40
N ASP A 613 16.57 -2.30 16.18
CA ASP A 613 17.42 -3.49 16.13
C ASP A 613 16.79 -4.72 16.82
N GLY A 614 15.84 -4.51 17.74
CA GLY A 614 15.14 -5.56 18.48
C GLY A 614 14.00 -6.26 17.72
N GLY A 615 13.65 -5.80 16.51
CA GLY A 615 12.46 -6.28 15.78
C GLY A 615 12.46 -7.79 15.49
N LEU A 616 13.62 -8.36 15.13
CA LEU A 616 13.73 -9.81 14.87
C LEU A 616 13.61 -10.63 16.17
N MET A 617 14.14 -10.12 17.29
CA MET A 617 14.00 -10.79 18.58
C MET A 617 12.54 -10.77 19.05
N LEU A 618 11.84 -9.64 18.90
CA LEU A 618 10.41 -9.53 19.16
C LEU A 618 9.60 -10.55 18.33
N ALA A 619 9.84 -10.59 17.02
CA ALA A 619 9.14 -11.52 16.13
C ALA A 619 9.42 -12.99 16.49
N ALA A 620 10.66 -13.33 16.83
CA ALA A 620 11.04 -14.68 17.26
C ALA A 620 10.35 -15.09 18.57
N ALA A 621 10.33 -14.20 19.57
CA ALA A 621 9.66 -14.44 20.86
C ALA A 621 8.16 -14.69 20.67
N LEU A 622 7.48 -13.83 19.90
CA LEU A 622 6.05 -13.96 19.63
C LEU A 622 5.73 -15.21 18.81
N ARG A 623 6.57 -15.57 17.83
CA ARG A 623 6.41 -16.80 17.03
C ARG A 623 6.53 -18.04 17.90
N LYS A 624 7.55 -18.10 18.78
CA LYS A 624 7.75 -19.21 19.74
C LYS A 624 6.54 -19.34 20.68
N ALA A 625 6.10 -18.24 21.29
CA ALA A 625 4.93 -18.24 22.18
C ALA A 625 3.64 -18.69 21.48
N THR A 626 3.39 -18.20 20.26
CA THR A 626 2.25 -18.62 19.43
C THR A 626 2.30 -20.12 19.13
N GLY A 627 3.49 -20.68 18.87
CA GLY A 627 3.70 -22.12 18.72
C GLY A 627 3.34 -22.90 19.99
N VAL A 628 3.83 -22.46 21.16
CA VAL A 628 3.54 -23.11 22.45
C VAL A 628 2.04 -23.11 22.76
N LEU A 629 1.36 -21.97 22.65
CA LEU A 629 -0.08 -21.89 22.89
C LEU A 629 -0.88 -22.72 21.89
N SER A 630 -0.48 -22.69 20.62
CA SER A 630 -1.13 -23.49 19.58
C SER A 630 -1.06 -24.99 19.88
N ALA A 631 0.00 -25.49 20.54
CA ALA A 631 0.14 -26.89 20.90
C ALA A 631 -0.72 -27.29 22.12
N ARG A 632 -0.99 -26.36 23.03
CA ARG A 632 -1.77 -26.64 24.25
C ARG A 632 -3.28 -26.74 23.99
N HIS A 633 -3.78 -26.08 22.94
CA HIS A 633 -5.21 -26.04 22.59
C HIS A 633 -6.13 -25.57 23.74
N ASP A 634 -5.59 -24.84 24.72
CA ASP A 634 -6.26 -24.40 25.94
C ASP A 634 -6.78 -22.94 25.85
N GLN A 635 -6.33 -22.19 24.85
CA GLN A 635 -6.67 -20.79 24.65
C GLN A 635 -7.33 -20.51 23.30
N GLN A 636 -8.11 -19.43 23.24
CA GLN A 636 -8.64 -18.89 22.00
C GLN A 636 -7.52 -18.30 21.12
N PRO A 637 -7.69 -18.25 19.78
CA PRO A 637 -6.65 -17.76 18.89
C PRO A 637 -6.40 -16.25 19.07
N THR A 638 -5.13 -15.88 19.07
CA THR A 638 -4.66 -14.49 19.00
C THR A 638 -4.14 -14.16 17.61
N ARG A 639 -4.33 -12.92 17.16
CA ARG A 639 -3.68 -12.38 15.96
C ARG A 639 -2.44 -11.59 16.38
N VAL A 640 -1.29 -11.94 15.81
CA VAL A 640 -0.05 -11.16 15.91
C VAL A 640 0.20 -10.45 14.58
N GLN A 641 0.48 -9.15 14.63
CA GLN A 641 0.84 -8.32 13.47
C GLN A 641 2.09 -7.51 13.79
N ILE A 642 3.18 -7.76 13.07
CA ILE A 642 4.41 -6.96 13.16
C ILE A 642 4.28 -5.76 12.22
N ASP A 643 4.62 -4.58 12.74
CA ASP A 643 4.57 -3.27 12.09
C ASP A 643 3.23 -3.01 11.36
N PRO A 644 2.09 -3.07 12.07
CA PRO A 644 0.78 -2.85 11.45
C PRO A 644 0.70 -1.41 10.92
N LEU A 645 0.06 -1.23 9.76
CA LEU A 645 -0.18 0.11 9.19
C LEU A 645 -1.01 1.00 10.12
N HIS A 646 -1.99 0.41 10.82
CA HIS A 646 -2.87 1.09 11.77
C HIS A 646 -2.66 0.53 13.18
N ILE A 647 -2.03 1.33 14.04
CA ILE A 647 -1.67 0.95 15.42
C ILE A 647 -2.79 1.21 16.44
N GLY A 648 -3.67 2.19 16.20
CA GLY A 648 -4.73 2.61 17.11
C GLY A 648 -6.02 2.96 16.40
#